data_AF-A0A3N1NEW4-F1
#
_entry.id   AF-A0A3N1NEW4-F1
#
_cell.length_a   1.000
_cell.length_b   1.000
_cell.length_c   1.000
_cell.angle_alpha   90.00
_cell.angle_beta   90.00
_cell.angle_gamma   90.00
#
_symmetry.space_group_name_H-M   'P 1'
#
loop_
_entity.id
_entity.type
_entity.pdbx_description
1 polymer ?
#
loop_
_entity_poly.entity_id
_entity_poly.type
_entity_poly.pdbx_seq_one_letter_code
_entity_poly.pdbx_strand_id
1 'polypeptide(L)'
;MNHLANAGHWLRLFIPLCLLMTPLISHGDNPLVSHVYTADPAARVIDGRVYVVVTHDQDDQSDYSQLVDYYLFSSDDMVNWQDHGIIWNSRTDTSWANLAYAPDFIERNGRYYLYFPDGANAIGVAVADNPEGPYTDPIGGPLVDRNTPNGNVDWVFDPGVFIDDDGQAYLYFGGGGPGNARVIRLNNDMISTSGSAISIDAPNFFEALSMNKRNGTYYLTYSTDTAGGLAIDYMTSNNPTTGFVHRGTVLPNPWENNNNNNHQSAVEFEGQWYMFYHNRAVSNERGDSTYQRSINADLLSFGGDGSMQPVNAGPSGVPQLKYVDAFAINQAETFDNENGIETAPASEGTLNLEMGPGDWVKITGVDFGSGATGLDARVAANIDSSLEILLDDVNSQPVATLQVSNTGGWQNWQTQSVDFTEVTGVHDVYLRSTAGHNLNWYRFTGGSGNGSSSSDSSSSSQSSSDSNSSDGNNDSNVAGSIEITNDWGGGYCAALTVTNNTSAPVEWSLSIEIEGSITNLWNGTWSQNGDLLNVSGAGWNNTLQPGQSDASIGFCADRTNPPPTSSSSSSQTSSASESSSTSSQNGDNLASNGGVESGLSNWSTTAGDLSRSTDQSRSGSASALISNRSDTWHGLTFSPSALSNDAEYDVSVWVKLAAGAADATLYLTAKREDDSDSSTYEEYSRVAEATGSASGWVELSGTYTQSGTPFEHFIIESDDGSASYYADDFSVIGETQDGGNGGVIDHDFFVGNITTSGNVRSDFVQYWDQITPENEGKWGSVETSRDVYNWSGQDQAYQYAQQNGIPFKAHTLVWGSQYPSWIDSLSPAEQAEEIEEWIRDFCQRYPETAMIDVVNESTPGHAPAGYAERAFGSDWIIRVFELARQYCPDSILILNDYNVLSWNNAEFIEMARPAVEAGVVDALGLQAHGLESWSLSDLEANLNRVADLGLPIYISEYDIAETSDQAQLQIMQEQFPLFYNHPSVVGITLWGYVVDRTWVEGSGLIYDNGTPRPAMTWLMDYLGR
;
A
#
# COMPACT_ATOMS: atom_id res chain seq x y z
N MET A 1 -50.98 -25.40 73.63
CA MET A 1 -50.78 -26.79 74.10
C MET A 1 -50.23 -27.61 72.94
N ASN A 2 -49.21 -28.42 73.22
CA ASN A 2 -48.72 -29.63 72.53
C ASN A 2 -48.96 -29.86 71.02
N HIS A 3 -47.84 -30.20 70.36
CA HIS A 3 -47.67 -31.13 69.23
C HIS A 3 -48.47 -30.92 67.93
N LEU A 4 -47.72 -30.88 66.81
CA LEU A 4 -47.68 -31.98 65.84
C LEU A 4 -46.29 -32.00 65.17
N ALA A 5 -45.88 -33.15 64.64
CA ALA A 5 -44.53 -33.40 64.13
C ALA A 5 -44.54 -33.60 62.60
N ASN A 6 -43.40 -33.37 61.93
CA ASN A 6 -42.62 -34.50 61.39
C ASN A 6 -41.25 -34.13 60.81
N ALA A 7 -40.46 -35.18 60.57
CA ALA A 7 -39.03 -35.17 60.32
C ALA A 7 -38.58 -34.68 58.93
N GLY A 8 -37.33 -34.25 58.87
CA GLY A 8 -36.54 -34.02 57.66
C GLY A 8 -35.08 -33.76 58.04
N HIS A 9 -34.32 -34.81 58.37
CA HIS A 9 -32.90 -34.67 58.72
C HIS A 9 -32.00 -34.67 57.49
N TRP A 10 -30.98 -33.81 57.55
CA TRP A 10 -30.14 -33.41 56.43
C TRP A 10 -28.94 -34.34 56.28
N LEU A 11 -28.64 -34.74 55.04
CA LEU A 11 -27.33 -35.27 54.68
C LEU A 11 -26.53 -34.15 54.01
N ARG A 12 -25.34 -33.84 54.53
CA ARG A 12 -24.46 -32.80 53.97
C ARG A 12 -23.78 -33.36 52.72
N LEU A 13 -24.03 -32.75 51.56
CA LEU A 13 -23.18 -32.92 50.39
C LEU A 13 -22.07 -31.87 50.43
N PHE A 14 -20.82 -32.31 50.29
CA PHE A 14 -19.74 -31.44 49.84
C PHE A 14 -19.92 -31.23 48.34
N ILE A 15 -19.99 -29.97 47.90
CA ILE A 15 -19.88 -29.60 46.49
C ILE A 15 -18.43 -29.12 46.30
N PRO A 16 -17.63 -29.73 45.40
CA PRO A 16 -16.36 -29.14 45.00
C PRO A 16 -16.65 -27.87 44.20
N LEU A 17 -16.02 -26.77 44.60
CA LEU A 17 -16.05 -25.53 43.84
C LEU A 17 -15.13 -25.71 42.62
N CYS A 18 -15.69 -26.11 41.48
CA CYS A 18 -14.98 -25.94 40.21
C CYS A 18 -14.87 -24.43 39.95
N LEU A 19 -13.67 -23.87 40.14
CA LEU A 19 -13.32 -22.65 39.43
C LEU A 19 -13.30 -23.00 37.95
N LEU A 20 -14.17 -22.39 37.17
CA LEU A 20 -13.95 -22.23 35.74
C LEU A 20 -12.82 -21.20 35.61
N MET A 21 -11.62 -21.67 35.30
CA MET A 21 -10.57 -20.78 34.79
C MET A 21 -10.99 -20.41 33.37
N THR A 22 -11.48 -19.19 33.20
CA THR A 22 -11.42 -18.52 31.89
C THR A 22 -9.94 -18.36 31.53
N PRO A 23 -9.51 -18.63 30.30
CA PRO A 23 -8.17 -18.23 29.87
C PRO A 23 -8.04 -16.71 30.10
N LEU A 24 -6.99 -16.30 30.78
CA LEU A 24 -6.62 -14.90 30.88
C LEU A 24 -6.10 -14.49 29.50
N ILE A 25 -6.71 -13.49 28.89
CA ILE A 25 -6.09 -12.78 27.77
C ILE A 25 -4.99 -11.92 28.40
N SER A 26 -3.74 -12.30 28.17
CA SER A 26 -2.56 -11.51 28.51
C SER A 26 -2.68 -10.10 27.93
N HIS A 27 -2.21 -9.10 28.67
CA HIS A 27 -2.10 -7.72 28.21
C HIS A 27 -0.65 -7.29 28.42
N GLY A 28 -0.16 -6.44 27.52
CA GLY A 28 1.09 -5.72 27.75
C GLY A 28 0.85 -4.53 28.66
N ASP A 29 1.79 -4.26 29.55
CA ASP A 29 1.75 -3.04 30.37
C ASP A 29 2.25 -1.84 29.54
N ASN A 30 1.78 -0.64 29.88
CA ASN A 30 2.30 0.62 29.34
C ASN A 30 3.19 1.29 30.41
N PRO A 31 4.36 1.86 30.07
CA PRO A 31 4.94 2.02 28.73
C PRO A 31 5.49 0.73 28.10
N LEU A 32 5.61 0.71 26.76
CA LEU A 32 5.96 -0.49 25.97
C LEU A 32 7.39 -0.99 26.20
N VAL A 33 8.30 -0.09 26.58
CA VAL A 33 9.69 -0.37 26.95
C VAL A 33 10.13 0.58 28.06
N SER A 34 11.06 0.12 28.91
CA SER A 34 11.58 0.89 30.06
C SER A 34 13.10 0.91 30.18
N HIS A 35 13.84 0.06 29.47
CA HIS A 35 15.31 0.03 29.54
C HIS A 35 15.93 1.30 28.95
N VAL A 36 15.33 1.85 27.89
CA VAL A 36 15.71 3.14 27.29
C VAL A 36 14.56 4.15 27.30
N TYR A 37 14.88 5.44 27.32
CA TYR A 37 13.88 6.52 27.23
C TYR A 37 13.54 6.82 25.77
N THR A 38 12.23 6.86 25.48
CA THR A 38 11.69 6.79 24.12
C THR A 38 10.59 7.81 23.90
N ALA A 39 10.58 8.44 22.73
CA ALA A 39 9.63 9.51 22.43
C ALA A 39 9.20 9.56 20.97
N ASP A 40 8.20 10.41 20.73
CA ASP A 40 7.73 10.80 19.39
C ASP A 40 7.54 9.58 18.45
N PRO A 41 6.64 8.63 18.80
CA PRO A 41 6.57 7.33 18.14
C PRO A 41 5.93 7.43 16.76
N ALA A 42 6.65 6.97 15.73
CA ALA A 42 6.16 6.74 14.39
C ALA A 42 5.98 5.23 14.15
N ALA A 43 4.73 4.77 14.08
CA ALA A 43 4.39 3.36 13.86
C ALA A 43 4.00 3.07 12.39
N ARG A 44 4.38 1.90 11.88
CA ARG A 44 3.96 1.34 10.57
C ARG A 44 3.81 -0.19 10.68
N VAL A 45 2.99 -0.80 9.82
CA VAL A 45 2.95 -2.26 9.65
C VAL A 45 3.81 -2.62 8.44
N ILE A 46 4.77 -3.53 8.65
CA ILE A 46 5.71 -4.03 7.65
C ILE A 46 5.83 -5.55 7.87
N ASP A 47 5.66 -6.35 6.82
CA ASP A 47 5.80 -7.81 6.82
C ASP A 47 5.10 -8.54 7.99
N GLY A 48 3.89 -8.12 8.33
CA GLY A 48 3.09 -8.73 9.40
C GLY A 48 3.57 -8.42 10.82
N ARG A 49 4.41 -7.39 11.00
CA ARG A 49 4.81 -6.83 12.30
C ARG A 49 4.47 -5.34 12.35
N VAL A 50 4.20 -4.81 13.54
CA VAL A 50 4.24 -3.36 13.79
C VAL A 50 5.67 -2.97 14.12
N TYR A 51 6.22 -2.02 13.37
CA TYR A 51 7.50 -1.37 13.63
C TYR A 51 7.25 0.05 14.13
N VAL A 52 8.02 0.48 15.13
CA VAL A 52 7.92 1.82 15.75
C VAL A 52 9.31 2.46 15.81
N VAL A 53 9.54 3.50 15.00
CA VAL A 53 10.72 4.36 15.10
C VAL A 53 10.46 5.43 16.15
N VAL A 54 11.45 5.72 17.00
CA VAL A 54 11.31 6.67 18.12
C VAL A 54 12.52 7.58 18.26
N THR A 55 12.29 8.80 18.72
CA THR A 55 13.32 9.67 19.30
C THR A 55 13.91 9.03 20.57
N HIS A 56 15.24 8.98 20.68
CA HIS A 56 15.94 8.54 21.89
C HIS A 56 16.22 9.71 22.84
N ASP A 57 15.39 9.84 23.89
CA ASP A 57 15.64 10.77 25.00
C ASP A 57 16.82 10.23 25.83
N GLN A 58 17.80 11.06 26.18
CA GLN A 58 19.05 10.59 26.83
C GLN A 58 18.93 10.47 28.38
N ASP A 59 19.71 9.61 29.04
CA ASP A 59 19.67 9.38 30.50
C ASP A 59 19.98 10.60 31.38
N ASP A 60 20.84 11.52 30.94
CA ASP A 60 21.16 12.76 31.65
C ASP A 60 20.52 14.01 31.00
N GLN A 61 19.42 13.81 30.27
CA GLN A 61 18.71 14.83 29.51
C GLN A 61 18.07 15.93 30.38
N SER A 62 18.67 17.13 30.38
CA SER A 62 18.08 18.33 31.00
C SER A 62 17.26 19.22 30.06
N ASP A 63 17.38 19.02 28.75
CA ASP A 63 16.59 19.64 27.68
C ASP A 63 16.78 18.86 26.36
N TYR A 64 15.98 19.17 25.33
CA TYR A 64 16.00 18.43 24.06
C TYR A 64 17.26 18.64 23.17
N SER A 65 18.27 19.41 23.59
CA SER A 65 19.48 19.65 22.76
C SER A 65 20.44 18.44 22.64
N GLN A 66 20.08 17.32 23.26
CA GLN A 66 20.86 16.08 23.31
C GLN A 66 20.27 14.95 22.45
N LEU A 67 19.12 15.18 21.80
CA LEU A 67 18.45 14.23 20.91
C LEU A 67 19.22 14.11 19.59
N VAL A 68 19.79 12.94 19.30
CA VAL A 68 20.75 12.73 18.20
C VAL A 68 20.56 11.45 17.41
N ASP A 69 19.80 10.50 17.93
CA ASP A 69 19.54 9.20 17.31
C ASP A 69 18.09 8.73 17.47
N TYR A 70 17.74 7.75 16.63
CA TYR A 70 16.47 7.04 16.67
C TYR A 70 16.66 5.57 16.98
N TYR A 71 15.83 5.04 17.89
CA TYR A 71 15.67 3.60 18.08
C TYR A 71 14.56 3.06 17.18
N LEU A 72 14.61 1.75 16.92
CA LEU A 72 13.53 1.00 16.29
C LEU A 72 13.10 -0.16 17.19
N PHE A 73 11.79 -0.31 17.36
CA PHE A 73 11.18 -1.46 18.02
C PHE A 73 10.24 -2.19 17.06
N SER A 74 10.02 -3.49 17.24
CA SER A 74 8.97 -4.20 16.51
C SER A 74 8.24 -5.26 17.35
N SER A 75 6.96 -5.46 17.08
CA SER A 75 6.15 -6.54 17.68
C SER A 75 5.17 -7.10 16.66
N ASP A 76 4.87 -8.40 16.79
CA ASP A 76 3.84 -9.10 16.02
C ASP A 76 2.74 -9.69 16.90
N ASP A 77 2.74 -9.35 18.20
CA ASP A 77 1.68 -9.66 19.16
C ASP A 77 1.20 -8.44 19.97
N MET A 78 1.79 -7.26 19.72
CA MET A 78 1.56 -5.95 20.36
C MET A 78 2.01 -5.83 21.82
N VAL A 79 2.69 -6.85 22.36
CA VAL A 79 3.03 -6.95 23.79
C VAL A 79 4.50 -7.22 24.01
N ASN A 80 5.06 -8.22 23.32
CA ASN A 80 6.50 -8.49 23.36
C ASN A 80 7.17 -7.68 22.25
N TRP A 81 7.98 -6.69 22.63
CA TRP A 81 8.68 -5.79 21.72
C TRP A 81 10.14 -6.21 21.57
N GLN A 82 10.56 -6.41 20.31
CA GLN A 82 11.96 -6.58 19.94
C GLN A 82 12.62 -5.21 19.79
N ASP A 83 13.68 -4.97 20.55
CA ASP A 83 14.61 -3.86 20.35
C ASP A 83 15.53 -4.16 19.17
N HIS A 84 15.61 -3.24 18.20
CA HIS A 84 16.55 -3.30 17.08
C HIS A 84 17.72 -2.31 17.23
N GLY A 85 17.72 -1.51 18.30
CA GLY A 85 18.75 -0.55 18.64
C GLY A 85 18.67 0.74 17.83
N ILE A 86 19.78 1.47 17.83
CA ILE A 86 19.92 2.72 17.08
C ILE A 86 20.04 2.42 15.57
N ILE A 87 19.07 2.85 14.79
CA ILE A 87 19.04 2.70 13.33
C ILE A 87 19.64 3.90 12.56
N TRP A 88 19.76 5.04 13.23
CA TRP A 88 20.26 6.30 12.64
C TRP A 88 20.76 7.26 13.73
N ASN A 89 21.91 7.91 13.51
CA ASN A 89 22.43 8.99 14.35
C ASN A 89 22.86 10.19 13.49
N SER A 90 22.26 11.35 13.74
CA SER A 90 22.45 12.57 12.92
C SER A 90 23.86 13.15 12.99
N ARG A 91 24.68 12.77 13.98
CA ARG A 91 26.07 13.23 14.15
C ARG A 91 27.10 12.30 13.52
N THR A 92 26.74 11.09 13.11
CA THR A 92 27.64 10.14 12.43
C THR A 92 27.25 9.83 11.00
N ASP A 93 25.95 9.83 10.70
CA ASP A 93 25.43 9.23 9.47
C ASP A 93 25.04 10.28 8.42
N THR A 94 25.03 11.57 8.82
CA THR A 94 25.02 12.72 7.91
C THR A 94 26.06 13.78 8.32
N SER A 95 26.26 14.80 7.49
CA SER A 95 27.28 15.84 7.63
C SER A 95 26.76 17.24 7.94
N TRP A 96 25.43 17.44 7.96
CA TRP A 96 24.80 18.75 8.12
C TRP A 96 23.91 18.87 9.36
N ALA A 97 23.15 17.82 9.71
CA ALA A 97 22.33 17.79 10.91
C ALA A 97 23.17 17.60 12.18
N ASN A 98 22.63 17.99 13.33
CA ASN A 98 23.26 17.87 14.66
C ASN A 98 22.29 17.36 15.74
N LEU A 99 20.98 17.35 15.41
CA LEU A 99 19.88 16.86 16.23
C LEU A 99 19.04 15.84 15.44
N ALA A 100 18.25 15.06 16.14
CA ALA A 100 17.31 14.08 15.61
C ALA A 100 16.03 14.14 16.45
N TYR A 101 15.14 15.08 16.12
CA TYR A 101 13.82 15.19 16.77
C TYR A 101 12.82 14.28 16.03
N ALA A 102 11.61 14.09 16.56
CA ALA A 102 10.47 13.37 15.97
C ALA A 102 10.69 12.78 14.55
N PRO A 103 10.95 11.47 14.43
CA PRO A 103 11.06 10.81 13.13
C PRO A 103 9.67 10.54 12.54
N ASP A 104 9.60 10.33 11.23
CA ASP A 104 8.56 9.47 10.64
C ASP A 104 9.15 8.71 9.45
N PHE A 105 8.57 7.57 9.11
CA PHE A 105 9.13 6.67 8.10
C PHE A 105 8.07 5.92 7.30
N ILE A 106 8.43 5.53 6.08
CA ILE A 106 7.55 4.76 5.20
C ILE A 106 8.34 3.88 4.23
N GLU A 107 7.73 2.78 3.81
CA GLU A 107 8.23 1.91 2.74
C GLU A 107 7.71 2.43 1.38
N ARG A 108 8.54 2.33 0.34
CA ARG A 108 8.13 2.44 -1.06
C ARG A 108 9.08 1.67 -1.98
N ASN A 109 8.53 0.79 -2.81
CA ASN A 109 9.25 0.04 -3.86
C ASN A 109 10.46 -0.77 -3.33
N GLY A 110 10.29 -1.45 -2.20
CA GLY A 110 11.31 -2.26 -1.53
C GLY A 110 12.35 -1.47 -0.76
N ARG A 111 12.08 -0.19 -0.45
CA ARG A 111 13.02 0.73 0.23
C ARG A 111 12.34 1.53 1.32
N TYR A 112 13.09 1.87 2.36
CA TYR A 112 12.60 2.55 3.55
C TYR A 112 13.15 3.96 3.63
N TYR A 113 12.26 4.93 3.81
CA TYR A 113 12.55 6.36 3.82
C TYR A 113 12.27 6.92 5.21
N LEU A 114 13.34 7.30 5.92
CA LEU A 114 13.31 7.86 7.27
C LEU A 114 13.48 9.37 7.20
N TYR A 115 12.43 10.12 7.55
CA TYR A 115 12.42 11.58 7.58
C TYR A 115 12.89 12.07 8.95
N PHE A 116 13.91 12.93 8.98
CA PHE A 116 14.60 13.33 10.20
C PHE A 116 14.75 14.86 10.32
N PRO A 117 14.14 15.52 11.32
CA PRO A 117 14.33 16.95 11.56
C PRO A 117 15.61 17.29 12.35
N ASP A 118 16.38 18.26 11.84
CA ASP A 118 17.50 18.91 12.56
C ASP A 118 16.96 19.98 13.51
N GLY A 119 16.35 19.52 14.60
CA GLY A 119 15.60 20.36 15.52
C GLY A 119 14.41 21.03 14.83
N ALA A 120 14.23 22.33 15.04
CA ALA A 120 13.06 23.08 14.55
C ALA A 120 13.31 23.89 13.25
N ASN A 121 14.26 23.49 12.41
CA ASN A 121 14.75 24.33 11.28
C ASN A 121 14.64 23.72 9.89
N ALA A 122 14.76 22.39 9.77
CA ALA A 122 14.74 21.68 8.49
C ALA A 122 14.53 20.18 8.71
N ILE A 123 14.03 19.49 7.69
CA ILE A 123 13.79 18.04 7.64
C ILE A 123 14.65 17.44 6.52
N GLY A 124 15.42 16.39 6.85
CA GLY A 124 16.13 15.53 5.91
C GLY A 124 15.36 14.23 5.63
N VAL A 125 15.94 13.41 4.76
CA VAL A 125 15.48 12.03 4.52
C VAL A 125 16.70 11.11 4.34
N ALA A 126 16.67 9.94 4.97
CA ALA A 126 17.66 8.88 4.80
C ALA A 126 16.98 7.63 4.23
N VAL A 127 17.73 6.82 3.50
CA VAL A 127 17.21 5.66 2.76
C VAL A 127 17.92 4.38 3.17
N ALA A 128 17.16 3.30 3.35
CA ALA A 128 17.64 1.95 3.60
C ALA A 128 16.92 0.92 2.73
N ASP A 129 17.48 -0.29 2.66
CA ASP A 129 16.88 -1.44 1.96
C ASP A 129 16.18 -2.44 2.92
N ASN A 130 16.24 -2.19 4.24
CA ASN A 130 15.50 -2.91 5.30
C ASN A 130 15.01 -1.88 6.34
N PRO A 131 13.95 -2.13 7.12
CA PRO A 131 13.45 -1.16 8.10
C PRO A 131 14.46 -0.91 9.24
N GLU A 132 15.28 -1.92 9.60
CA GLU A 132 16.39 -1.81 10.56
C GLU A 132 17.63 -1.08 10.01
N GLY A 133 17.62 -0.69 8.72
CA GLY A 133 18.75 -0.03 8.08
C GLY A 133 19.74 -0.99 7.40
N PRO A 134 21.03 -0.59 7.28
CA PRO A 134 21.58 0.71 7.64
C PRO A 134 21.05 1.83 6.72
N TYR A 135 20.69 2.97 7.31
CA TYR A 135 20.22 4.14 6.56
C TYR A 135 21.39 4.98 6.02
N THR A 136 21.18 5.65 4.90
CA THR A 136 22.14 6.59 4.27
C THR A 136 21.41 7.86 3.83
N ASP A 137 21.95 9.05 4.15
CA ASP A 137 21.47 10.34 3.60
C ASP A 137 21.93 10.49 2.13
N PRO A 138 21.01 10.47 1.14
CA PRO A 138 21.37 10.57 -0.28
C PRO A 138 21.47 12.03 -0.76
N ILE A 139 20.94 13.00 0.00
CA ILE A 139 20.90 14.42 -0.37
C ILE A 139 22.16 15.14 0.14
N GLY A 140 22.62 14.79 1.34
CA GLY A 140 23.67 15.52 2.06
C GLY A 140 23.24 16.91 2.52
N GLY A 141 21.93 17.14 2.60
CA GLY A 141 21.30 18.40 2.97
C GLY A 141 19.80 18.22 3.29
N PRO A 142 19.09 19.29 3.66
CA PRO A 142 17.67 19.20 3.96
C PRO A 142 16.83 18.98 2.70
N LEU A 143 15.78 18.17 2.84
CA LEU A 143 14.70 17.98 1.87
C LEU A 143 13.70 19.15 1.94
N VAL A 144 13.35 19.58 3.16
CA VAL A 144 12.48 20.74 3.42
C VAL A 144 13.15 21.66 4.44
N ASP A 145 13.19 22.96 4.16
CA ASP A 145 13.67 23.99 5.09
C ASP A 145 12.82 25.27 4.97
N ARG A 146 13.23 26.35 5.65
CA ARG A 146 12.52 27.65 5.55
C ARG A 146 12.61 28.33 4.17
N ASN A 147 13.44 27.84 3.25
CA ASN A 147 13.54 28.33 1.87
C ASN A 147 12.65 27.53 0.90
N THR A 148 12.16 26.34 1.29
CA THR A 148 11.11 25.61 0.56
C THR A 148 9.91 26.54 0.34
N PRO A 149 9.29 26.58 -0.86
CA PRO A 149 8.17 27.48 -1.12
C PRO A 149 7.00 27.26 -0.16
N ASN A 150 6.56 28.35 0.49
CA ASN A 150 5.62 28.38 1.64
C ASN A 150 6.00 27.50 2.86
N GLY A 151 7.22 26.96 2.93
CA GLY A 151 7.77 26.20 4.05
C GLY A 151 8.33 27.07 5.20
N ASN A 152 8.36 28.40 5.05
CA ASN A 152 8.80 29.33 6.10
C ASN A 152 7.76 29.46 7.23
N VAL A 153 7.73 28.45 8.10
CA VAL A 153 6.96 28.40 9.36
C VAL A 153 7.88 28.55 10.57
N ASP A 154 7.31 28.77 11.75
CA ASP A 154 8.07 29.00 12.98
C ASP A 154 9.00 27.81 13.29
N TRP A 155 8.46 26.59 13.32
CA TRP A 155 9.22 25.33 13.45
C TRP A 155 9.02 24.47 12.21
N VAL A 156 10.12 24.14 11.51
CA VAL A 156 10.11 23.18 10.38
C VAL A 156 10.62 21.84 10.93
N PHE A 157 9.70 21.03 11.43
CA PHE A 157 9.95 19.77 12.13
C PHE A 157 8.71 18.86 12.10
N ASP A 158 8.72 17.82 12.93
CA ASP A 158 7.63 16.85 13.12
C ASP A 158 7.03 16.40 11.77
N PRO A 159 7.85 15.75 10.92
CA PRO A 159 7.38 15.17 9.68
C PRO A 159 6.28 14.13 9.95
N GLY A 160 5.23 14.16 9.14
CA GLY A 160 4.33 13.04 8.93
C GLY A 160 4.40 12.67 7.46
N VAL A 161 4.82 11.46 7.11
CA VAL A 161 4.87 10.97 5.72
C VAL A 161 3.73 10.00 5.42
N PHE A 162 3.05 10.23 4.30
CA PHE A 162 1.89 9.45 3.88
C PHE A 162 1.96 9.23 2.37
N ILE A 163 1.70 8.00 1.93
CA ILE A 163 1.49 7.65 0.52
C ILE A 163 0.00 7.37 0.39
N ASP A 164 -0.64 8.03 -0.57
CA ASP A 164 -2.07 7.85 -0.86
C ASP A 164 -2.30 6.62 -1.77
N ASP A 165 -3.56 6.17 -1.88
CA ASP A 165 -3.94 4.97 -2.65
C ASP A 165 -3.63 5.09 -4.15
N ASP A 166 -3.42 6.31 -4.67
CA ASP A 166 -3.01 6.60 -6.06
C ASP A 166 -1.48 6.64 -6.25
N GLY A 167 -0.72 6.43 -5.16
CA GLY A 167 0.73 6.51 -5.12
C GLY A 167 1.29 7.92 -4.84
N GLN A 168 0.48 8.98 -4.82
CA GLN A 168 1.01 10.32 -4.51
C GLN A 168 1.47 10.38 -3.04
N ALA A 169 2.75 10.66 -2.86
CA ALA A 169 3.36 10.83 -1.55
C ALA A 169 3.27 12.28 -1.06
N TYR A 170 3.07 12.45 0.25
CA TYR A 170 2.93 13.73 0.93
C TYR A 170 3.78 13.77 2.20
N LEU A 171 4.39 14.92 2.45
CA LEU A 171 5.07 15.23 3.70
C LEU A 171 4.32 16.37 4.42
N TYR A 172 3.66 16.03 5.52
CA TYR A 172 3.11 16.97 6.48
C TYR A 172 4.23 17.43 7.41
N PHE A 173 4.26 18.71 7.79
CA PHE A 173 5.27 19.25 8.70
C PHE A 173 4.82 20.58 9.30
N GLY A 174 5.53 21.01 10.34
CA GLY A 174 5.41 22.36 10.88
C GLY A 174 5.09 22.41 12.37
N GLY A 175 5.19 23.60 12.96
CA GLY A 175 4.85 23.81 14.36
C GLY A 175 5.09 25.23 14.85
N GLY A 176 4.86 25.43 16.15
CA GLY A 176 5.07 26.71 16.84
C GLY A 176 3.80 27.54 17.07
N GLY A 177 2.65 27.04 16.62
CA GLY A 177 1.33 27.66 16.86
C GLY A 177 0.40 27.64 15.65
N PRO A 178 -0.86 28.09 15.79
CA PRO A 178 -1.85 28.13 14.72
C PRO A 178 -1.36 28.85 13.46
N GLY A 179 -1.65 28.27 12.29
CA GLY A 179 -1.21 28.78 10.98
C GLY A 179 0.15 28.25 10.49
N ASN A 180 0.88 27.49 11.31
CA ASN A 180 2.17 26.88 10.94
C ASN A 180 2.09 25.45 10.39
N ALA A 181 0.92 24.81 10.33
CA ALA A 181 0.80 23.47 9.74
C ALA A 181 0.94 23.52 8.20
N ARG A 182 1.69 22.57 7.64
CA ARG A 182 1.97 22.45 6.20
C ARG A 182 1.84 21.02 5.71
N VAL A 183 1.60 20.89 4.41
CA VAL A 183 1.80 19.66 3.63
C VAL A 183 2.45 20.01 2.30
N ILE A 184 3.39 19.21 1.82
CA ILE A 184 3.99 19.34 0.49
C ILE A 184 3.95 17.98 -0.22
N ARG A 185 3.82 17.99 -1.56
CA ARG A 185 3.95 16.77 -2.35
C ARG A 185 5.41 16.32 -2.35
N LEU A 186 5.64 15.06 -2.03
CA LEU A 186 6.89 14.38 -2.33
C LEU A 186 6.84 13.90 -3.79
N ASN A 187 8.00 13.90 -4.44
CA ASN A 187 8.15 13.22 -5.71
C ASN A 187 8.21 11.71 -5.49
N ASN A 188 8.08 11.00 -6.60
CA ASN A 188 8.10 9.55 -6.68
C ASN A 188 9.42 8.89 -6.25
N ASP A 189 10.51 9.66 -6.17
CA ASP A 189 11.80 9.25 -5.60
C ASP A 189 11.83 9.27 -4.05
N MET A 190 10.80 9.84 -3.41
CA MET A 190 10.67 10.11 -1.96
C MET A 190 11.77 11.02 -1.36
N ILE A 191 12.70 11.52 -2.18
CA ILE A 191 13.87 12.32 -1.79
C ILE A 191 13.93 13.69 -2.47
N SER A 192 12.86 14.08 -3.15
CA SER A 192 12.63 15.46 -3.60
C SER A 192 11.15 15.85 -3.46
N THR A 193 10.84 17.14 -3.56
CA THR A 193 9.47 17.69 -3.42
C THR A 193 9.00 18.36 -4.70
N SER A 194 7.68 18.47 -4.89
CA SER A 194 7.06 19.20 -6.00
C SER A 194 6.16 20.34 -5.52
N GLY A 195 6.17 21.44 -6.28
CA GLY A 195 5.34 22.61 -6.05
C GLY A 195 5.71 23.40 -4.79
N SER A 196 4.68 23.99 -4.17
CA SER A 196 4.77 24.73 -2.92
C SER A 196 4.07 23.98 -1.80
N ALA A 197 4.56 24.14 -0.57
CA ALA A 197 3.82 23.68 0.59
C ALA A 197 2.44 24.37 0.67
N ILE A 198 1.43 23.63 1.10
CA ILE A 198 0.04 24.06 1.28
C ILE A 198 -0.20 24.27 2.77
N SER A 199 -0.83 25.38 3.13
CA SER A 199 -1.15 25.71 4.53
C SER A 199 -2.40 24.99 5.00
N ILE A 200 -2.34 24.36 6.17
CA ILE A 200 -3.49 23.70 6.80
C ILE A 200 -3.96 24.56 7.99
N ASP A 201 -5.25 24.92 8.01
CA ASP A 201 -5.85 25.67 9.13
C ASP A 201 -6.31 24.73 10.25
N ALA A 202 -5.34 24.25 11.04
CA ALA A 202 -5.56 23.37 12.18
C ALA A 202 -5.82 24.19 13.48
N PRO A 203 -7.03 24.11 14.10
CA PRO A 203 -7.35 24.88 15.30
C PRO A 203 -6.48 24.53 16.51
N ASN A 204 -5.92 25.54 17.17
CA ASN A 204 -4.99 25.38 18.31
C ASN A 204 -3.73 24.55 17.98
N PHE A 205 -3.33 24.43 16.69
CA PHE A 205 -2.18 23.64 16.27
C PHE A 205 -0.88 24.02 17.00
N PHE A 206 -0.07 23.02 17.35
CA PHE A 206 1.23 23.19 17.97
C PHE A 206 2.33 22.40 17.27
N GLU A 207 2.19 21.07 17.11
CA GLU A 207 3.19 20.14 16.56
C GLU A 207 2.57 18.76 16.17
N ALA A 208 3.40 17.76 15.86
CA ALA A 208 3.03 16.35 15.64
C ALA A 208 1.93 16.07 14.58
N LEU A 209 2.12 16.49 13.32
CA LEU A 209 1.18 16.15 12.24
C LEU A 209 1.32 14.68 11.82
N SER A 210 0.24 13.89 11.89
CA SER A 210 0.23 12.51 11.38
C SER A 210 -1.05 12.22 10.59
N MET A 211 -0.90 11.69 9.38
CA MET A 211 -1.97 11.42 8.42
C MET A 211 -2.28 9.92 8.32
N ASN A 212 -3.56 9.58 8.35
CA ASN A 212 -4.07 8.23 8.13
C ASN A 212 -5.25 8.28 7.14
N LYS A 213 -5.43 7.27 6.30
CA LYS A 213 -6.60 7.14 5.42
C LYS A 213 -7.45 5.94 5.83
N ARG A 214 -8.77 6.10 5.85
CA ARG A 214 -9.72 5.01 6.14
C ARG A 214 -11.04 5.24 5.42
N ASN A 215 -11.49 4.25 4.64
CA ASN A 215 -12.74 4.29 3.86
C ASN A 215 -12.87 5.55 2.98
N GLY A 216 -11.79 5.95 2.30
CA GLY A 216 -11.77 7.15 1.44
C GLY A 216 -11.71 8.49 2.19
N THR A 217 -11.71 8.49 3.52
CA THR A 217 -11.57 9.69 4.35
C THR A 217 -10.14 9.80 4.89
N TYR A 218 -9.56 10.99 4.77
CA TYR A 218 -8.25 11.35 5.34
C TYR A 218 -8.45 11.86 6.76
N TYR A 219 -7.65 11.37 7.70
CA TYR A 219 -7.67 11.71 9.13
C TYR A 219 -6.31 12.32 9.49
N LEU A 220 -6.27 13.65 9.56
CA LEU A 220 -5.10 14.39 10.02
C LEU A 220 -5.20 14.58 11.53
N THR A 221 -4.32 13.92 12.27
CA THR A 221 -4.14 14.10 13.71
C THR A 221 -3.03 15.10 13.98
N TYR A 222 -3.15 15.89 15.05
CA TYR A 222 -2.13 16.86 15.44
C TYR A 222 -2.17 17.20 16.94
N SER A 223 -1.02 17.59 17.48
CA SER A 223 -0.91 18.05 18.87
C SER A 223 -1.32 19.50 19.02
N THR A 224 -2.13 19.78 20.04
CA THR A 224 -2.67 21.12 20.33
C THR A 224 -1.81 21.89 21.34
N ASP A 225 -1.92 23.21 21.31
CA ASP A 225 -1.24 24.09 22.24
C ASP A 225 -1.84 24.04 23.67
N THR A 226 -1.31 24.86 24.58
CA THR A 226 -1.82 24.95 25.96
C THR A 226 -3.27 25.42 26.09
N ALA A 227 -3.86 26.03 25.06
CA ALA A 227 -5.27 26.44 25.03
C ALA A 227 -6.18 25.32 24.50
N GLY A 228 -5.70 24.48 23.56
CA GLY A 228 -6.33 23.21 23.19
C GLY A 228 -6.18 22.12 24.26
N GLY A 229 -5.16 22.25 25.12
CA GLY A 229 -4.98 21.42 26.31
C GLY A 229 -3.85 20.39 26.22
N LEU A 230 -2.91 20.55 25.27
CA LEU A 230 -1.82 19.60 25.02
C LEU A 230 -2.35 18.18 24.71
N ALA A 231 -3.47 18.15 23.98
CA ALA A 231 -4.18 16.97 23.54
C ALA A 231 -4.02 16.79 22.02
N ILE A 232 -4.24 15.58 21.53
CA ILE A 232 -4.31 15.30 20.10
C ILE A 232 -5.74 15.54 19.62
N ASP A 233 -5.90 16.54 18.76
CA ASP A 233 -7.11 16.77 17.99
C ASP A 233 -6.97 16.12 16.60
N TYR A 234 -8.10 15.89 15.93
CA TYR A 234 -8.10 15.43 14.55
C TYR A 234 -9.06 16.23 13.66
N MET A 235 -8.72 16.26 12.38
CA MET A 235 -9.53 16.79 11.29
C MET A 235 -9.77 15.67 10.27
N THR A 236 -10.89 15.74 9.55
CA THR A 236 -11.13 14.84 8.42
C THR A 236 -11.30 15.61 7.13
N SER A 237 -10.84 15.05 6.02
CA SER A 237 -11.12 15.55 4.66
C SER A 237 -11.39 14.40 3.69
N ASN A 238 -11.87 14.75 2.50
CA ASN A 238 -11.93 13.87 1.32
C ASN A 238 -10.75 14.15 0.36
N ASN A 239 -9.79 14.98 0.77
CA ASN A 239 -8.58 15.34 0.03
C ASN A 239 -7.39 15.32 1.01
N PRO A 240 -6.20 14.84 0.62
CA PRO A 240 -5.04 14.74 1.52
C PRO A 240 -4.46 16.11 1.92
N THR A 241 -4.71 17.19 1.18
CA THR A 241 -4.03 18.48 1.41
C THR A 241 -4.95 19.64 1.82
N THR A 242 -6.22 19.62 1.44
CA THR A 242 -7.17 20.72 1.68
C THR A 242 -8.49 20.20 2.25
N GLY A 243 -9.45 21.09 2.52
CA GLY A 243 -10.82 20.70 2.90
C GLY A 243 -11.01 20.14 4.32
N PHE A 244 -9.95 20.14 5.15
CA PHE A 244 -9.99 19.60 6.50
C PHE A 244 -11.05 20.25 7.39
N VAL A 245 -11.90 19.41 7.99
CA VAL A 245 -12.89 19.81 8.99
C VAL A 245 -12.54 19.20 10.34
N HIS A 246 -12.28 20.06 11.33
CA HIS A 246 -12.02 19.66 12.71
C HIS A 246 -13.15 18.82 13.31
N ARG A 247 -12.78 17.76 14.03
CA ARG A 247 -13.71 16.80 14.66
C ARG A 247 -13.59 16.75 16.18
N GLY A 248 -12.53 17.32 16.76
CA GLY A 248 -12.28 17.35 18.20
C GLY A 248 -11.14 16.42 18.64
N THR A 249 -11.09 16.15 19.94
CA THR A 249 -9.99 15.44 20.60
C THR A 249 -10.13 13.93 20.50
N VAL A 250 -9.08 13.26 20.01
CA VAL A 250 -8.95 11.79 20.00
C VAL A 250 -8.09 11.27 21.16
N LEU A 251 -7.06 12.00 21.59
CA LEU A 251 -6.23 11.62 22.74
C LEU A 251 -6.04 12.84 23.66
N PRO A 252 -6.74 12.92 24.82
CA PRO A 252 -6.43 13.90 25.86
C PRO A 252 -4.98 13.79 26.32
N ASN A 253 -4.44 14.83 27.00
CA ASN A 253 -3.08 14.73 27.54
C ASN A 253 -2.93 13.49 28.44
N PRO A 254 -2.02 12.55 28.13
CA PRO A 254 -2.06 11.21 28.70
C PRO A 254 -1.70 11.16 30.20
N TRP A 255 -2.04 10.02 30.81
CA TRP A 255 -1.70 9.71 32.20
C TRP A 255 -0.18 9.80 32.44
N GLU A 256 0.23 10.26 33.62
CA GLU A 256 1.64 10.50 33.99
C GLU A 256 2.44 11.39 33.01
N ASN A 257 1.81 12.15 32.11
CA ASN A 257 2.51 13.03 31.15
C ASN A 257 2.81 14.44 31.67
N ASN A 258 2.59 14.70 32.97
CA ASN A 258 2.89 15.96 33.65
C ASN A 258 2.25 17.23 33.02
N ASN A 259 1.16 17.08 32.25
CA ASN A 259 0.50 18.17 31.50
C ASN A 259 1.50 18.91 30.57
N ASN A 260 2.31 18.13 29.85
CA ASN A 260 3.39 18.57 28.96
C ASN A 260 3.10 18.14 27.51
N ASN A 261 4.06 18.25 26.59
CA ASN A 261 3.88 17.93 25.17
C ASN A 261 3.32 16.51 24.92
N ASN A 262 2.69 16.35 23.75
CA ASN A 262 1.99 15.15 23.32
C ASN A 262 2.31 14.94 21.83
N HIS A 263 2.56 13.71 21.42
CA HIS A 263 2.97 13.34 20.07
C HIS A 263 2.47 11.92 19.80
N GLN A 264 2.06 11.64 18.56
CA GLN A 264 1.33 10.43 18.23
C GLN A 264 1.56 9.93 16.80
N SER A 265 1.31 8.64 16.60
CA SER A 265 0.96 8.06 15.31
C SER A 265 -0.14 7.02 15.49
N ALA A 266 -0.80 6.62 14.41
CA ALA A 266 -1.82 5.57 14.42
C ALA A 266 -1.54 4.56 13.31
N VAL A 267 -2.01 3.33 13.50
CA VAL A 267 -1.86 2.25 12.50
C VAL A 267 -2.98 1.21 12.67
N GLU A 268 -3.36 0.54 11.58
CA GLU A 268 -4.20 -0.67 11.60
C GLU A 268 -3.32 -1.92 11.53
N PHE A 269 -3.51 -2.85 12.47
CA PHE A 269 -2.83 -4.14 12.50
C PHE A 269 -3.83 -5.23 12.89
N GLU A 270 -3.85 -6.35 12.16
CA GLU A 270 -4.80 -7.46 12.36
C GLU A 270 -6.28 -7.01 12.45
N GLY A 271 -6.66 -5.98 11.67
CA GLY A 271 -8.01 -5.41 11.65
C GLY A 271 -8.40 -4.57 12.88
N GLN A 272 -7.44 -4.26 13.76
CA GLN A 272 -7.60 -3.39 14.92
C GLN A 272 -6.74 -2.14 14.75
N TRP A 273 -7.30 -0.97 15.06
CA TRP A 273 -6.57 0.29 15.06
C TRP A 273 -5.93 0.56 16.43
N TYR A 274 -4.72 1.13 16.39
CA TYR A 274 -3.92 1.47 17.56
C TYR A 274 -3.48 2.93 17.47
N MET A 275 -3.38 3.60 18.62
CA MET A 275 -2.76 4.92 18.76
C MET A 275 -1.49 4.76 19.61
N PHE A 276 -0.34 5.08 19.02
CA PHE A 276 0.94 5.18 19.71
C PHE A 276 1.13 6.62 20.20
N TYR A 277 1.63 6.79 21.42
CA TYR A 277 1.85 8.10 22.03
C TYR A 277 2.95 8.05 23.09
N HIS A 278 3.39 9.19 23.62
CA HIS A 278 4.34 9.23 24.75
C HIS A 278 3.73 9.75 26.05
N ASN A 279 4.30 9.32 27.18
CA ASN A 279 4.10 9.93 28.50
C ASN A 279 5.45 10.07 29.24
N ARG A 280 5.41 10.27 30.56
CA ARG A 280 6.60 10.39 31.43
C ARG A 280 6.57 9.38 32.59
N ALA A 281 5.91 8.23 32.42
CA ALA A 281 5.71 7.28 33.51
C ALA A 281 7.02 6.74 34.09
N VAL A 282 7.96 6.30 33.25
CA VAL A 282 9.28 5.78 33.72
C VAL A 282 10.11 6.89 34.40
N SER A 283 10.11 8.12 33.87
CA SER A 283 10.85 9.22 34.50
C SER A 283 10.21 9.68 35.82
N ASN A 284 8.88 9.67 35.93
CA ASN A 284 8.16 9.92 37.17
C ASN A 284 8.42 8.82 38.23
N GLU A 285 8.52 7.55 37.84
CA GLU A 285 8.86 6.45 38.75
C GLU A 285 10.31 6.55 39.27
N ARG A 286 11.28 6.74 38.36
CA ARG A 286 12.70 6.82 38.69
C ARG A 286 13.07 8.14 39.39
N GLY A 287 12.26 9.19 39.20
CA GLY A 287 12.46 10.52 39.78
C GLY A 287 13.37 11.41 38.94
N ASP A 288 13.43 11.14 37.63
CA ASP A 288 14.34 11.75 36.67
C ASP A 288 13.72 13.00 36.01
N SER A 289 14.22 13.37 34.83
CA SER A 289 13.89 14.63 34.15
C SER A 289 12.54 14.56 33.44
N THR A 290 11.75 15.64 33.50
CA THR A 290 10.51 15.79 32.70
C THR A 290 10.78 15.90 31.19
N TYR A 291 12.05 15.93 30.77
CA TYR A 291 12.45 15.85 29.37
C TYR A 291 12.65 14.41 28.89
N GLN A 292 12.53 13.40 29.76
CA GLN A 292 12.60 11.98 29.41
C GLN A 292 11.20 11.38 29.37
N ARG A 293 10.88 10.77 28.23
CA ARG A 293 9.57 10.23 27.90
C ARG A 293 9.63 8.72 27.69
N SER A 294 8.45 8.10 27.58
CA SER A 294 8.30 6.68 27.31
C SER A 294 7.13 6.47 26.35
N ILE A 295 7.26 5.58 25.36
CA ILE A 295 6.20 5.28 24.40
C ILE A 295 5.16 4.30 24.96
N ASN A 296 3.92 4.47 24.52
CA ASN A 296 2.74 3.74 24.97
C ASN A 296 1.88 3.40 23.74
N ALA A 297 1.07 2.36 23.82
CA ALA A 297 0.01 2.08 22.84
C ALA A 297 -1.32 1.79 23.53
N ASP A 298 -2.41 2.24 22.93
CA ASP A 298 -3.78 1.94 23.35
C ASP A 298 -4.69 1.77 22.13
N LEU A 299 -5.83 1.10 22.31
CA LEU A 299 -6.78 0.84 21.22
C LEU A 299 -7.43 2.14 20.72
N LEU A 300 -7.38 2.34 19.40
CA LEU A 300 -8.17 3.33 18.67
C LEU A 300 -9.42 2.65 18.09
N SER A 301 -10.56 3.34 18.11
CA SER A 301 -11.80 2.82 17.51
C SER A 301 -12.56 3.92 16.80
N PHE A 302 -13.40 3.54 15.84
CA PHE A 302 -14.17 4.45 15.00
C PHE A 302 -15.67 4.23 15.22
N GLY A 303 -16.43 5.32 15.31
CA GLY A 303 -17.88 5.32 15.28
C GLY A 303 -18.42 4.94 13.90
N GLY A 304 -19.70 4.55 13.84
CA GLY A 304 -20.37 4.22 12.58
C GLY A 304 -20.54 5.39 11.61
N ASP A 305 -20.26 6.62 12.06
CA ASP A 305 -20.20 7.85 11.28
C ASP A 305 -18.76 8.22 10.84
N GLY A 306 -17.77 7.37 11.13
CA GLY A 306 -16.35 7.62 10.88
C GLY A 306 -15.64 8.42 11.97
N SER A 307 -16.31 8.86 13.04
CA SER A 307 -15.63 9.61 14.11
C SER A 307 -14.63 8.74 14.89
N MET A 308 -13.36 9.17 15.00
CA MET A 308 -12.43 8.58 15.97
C MET A 308 -12.99 8.76 17.38
N GLN A 309 -13.05 7.66 18.13
CA GLN A 309 -13.46 7.67 19.53
C GLN A 309 -12.26 8.02 20.43
N PRO A 310 -12.48 8.71 21.57
CA PRO A 310 -11.39 9.02 22.48
C PRO A 310 -10.64 7.78 22.96
N VAL A 311 -9.32 7.77 22.78
CA VAL A 311 -8.41 6.71 23.21
C VAL A 311 -8.37 6.69 24.75
N ASN A 312 -8.59 5.52 25.33
CA ASN A 312 -8.58 5.31 26.78
C ASN A 312 -7.16 5.07 27.30
N ALA A 313 -6.29 6.07 27.14
CA ALA A 313 -4.88 5.99 27.52
C ALA A 313 -4.68 5.56 28.99
N GLY A 314 -3.95 4.46 29.22
CA GLY A 314 -3.75 3.91 30.57
C GLY A 314 -2.57 2.95 30.70
N PRO A 315 -2.26 2.51 31.94
CA PRO A 315 -1.11 1.65 32.23
C PRO A 315 -1.29 0.19 31.79
N SER A 316 -2.50 -0.23 31.39
CA SER A 316 -2.82 -1.64 31.06
C SER A 316 -2.74 -1.98 29.57
N GLY A 317 -2.18 -1.05 28.77
CA GLY A 317 -1.87 -1.24 27.35
C GLY A 317 -2.93 -1.94 26.52
N VAL A 318 -2.47 -2.90 25.72
CA VAL A 318 -3.28 -3.62 24.73
C VAL A 318 -3.24 -5.13 24.98
N PRO A 319 -4.30 -5.87 24.61
CA PRO A 319 -4.29 -7.32 24.70
C PRO A 319 -3.27 -7.92 23.73
N GLN A 320 -2.62 -9.02 24.15
CA GLN A 320 -1.73 -9.79 23.29
C GLN A 320 -2.53 -10.47 22.15
N LEU A 321 -2.07 -10.31 20.92
CA LEU A 321 -2.77 -10.84 19.73
C LEU A 321 -2.50 -12.34 19.49
N LYS A 322 -1.28 -12.81 19.79
CA LYS A 322 -0.87 -14.21 19.64
C LYS A 322 0.20 -14.60 20.65
N TYR A 323 0.33 -15.89 20.94
CA TYR A 323 1.34 -16.38 21.87
C TYR A 323 2.73 -16.52 21.22
N VAL A 324 3.77 -16.36 22.03
CA VAL A 324 5.16 -16.57 21.65
C VAL A 324 5.45 -18.08 21.57
N ASP A 325 6.01 -18.56 20.45
CA ASP A 325 6.40 -19.97 20.31
C ASP A 325 7.64 -20.27 21.17
N ALA A 326 7.46 -21.11 22.20
CA ALA A 326 8.53 -21.55 23.07
C ALA A 326 9.67 -22.26 22.31
N PHE A 327 9.36 -22.93 21.20
CA PHE A 327 10.28 -23.77 20.44
C PHE A 327 10.96 -23.05 19.27
N ALA A 328 10.58 -21.79 18.99
CA ALA A 328 11.31 -20.90 18.10
C ALA A 328 12.60 -20.38 18.75
N ILE A 329 13.53 -19.85 17.94
CA ILE A 329 14.62 -19.03 18.48
C ILE A 329 14.02 -17.65 18.77
N ASN A 330 13.98 -17.30 20.05
CA ASN A 330 13.51 -16.01 20.53
C ASN A 330 14.73 -15.14 20.84
N GLN A 331 14.82 -13.96 20.22
CA GLN A 331 15.89 -13.00 20.55
C GLN A 331 15.70 -12.53 22.00
N ALA A 332 16.79 -12.34 22.72
CA ALA A 332 16.71 -11.99 24.14
C ALA A 332 16.23 -10.54 24.35
N GLU A 333 16.54 -9.68 23.38
CA GLU A 333 16.03 -8.32 23.20
C GLU A 333 14.54 -8.24 22.80
N THR A 334 13.80 -9.35 22.80
CA THR A 334 12.33 -9.40 22.63
C THR A 334 11.63 -9.69 23.96
N PHE A 335 10.97 -8.69 24.55
CA PHE A 335 10.31 -8.81 25.86
C PHE A 335 9.14 -7.82 26.03
N ASP A 336 8.29 -8.07 27.03
CA ASP A 336 7.17 -7.20 27.44
C ASP A 336 7.56 -6.28 28.60
N ASN A 337 8.38 -6.75 29.54
CA ASN A 337 8.77 -5.97 30.72
C ASN A 337 10.17 -6.37 31.21
N GLU A 338 10.87 -5.48 31.90
CA GLU A 338 12.24 -5.70 32.37
C GLU A 338 12.53 -5.07 33.74
N ASN A 339 13.68 -5.44 34.31
CA ASN A 339 14.31 -4.68 35.38
C ASN A 339 15.85 -4.76 35.26
N GLY A 340 16.47 -3.62 35.00
CA GLY A 340 17.91 -3.40 35.15
C GLY A 340 18.78 -4.02 34.06
N ILE A 341 18.19 -4.38 32.91
CA ILE A 341 18.97 -4.82 31.75
C ILE A 341 19.40 -3.62 30.91
N GLU A 342 20.40 -3.84 30.07
CA GLU A 342 20.80 -2.94 28.97
C GLU A 342 20.79 -3.74 27.66
N THR A 343 20.59 -3.10 26.51
CA THR A 343 20.76 -3.74 25.20
C THR A 343 22.06 -3.28 24.53
N ALA A 344 22.76 -4.21 23.86
CA ALA A 344 24.04 -3.92 23.20
C ALA A 344 24.26 -4.79 21.95
N PRO A 345 24.98 -4.30 20.91
CA PRO A 345 25.30 -5.11 19.74
C PRO A 345 26.13 -6.36 20.05
N ALA A 346 25.66 -7.51 19.59
CA ALA A 346 26.38 -8.77 19.64
C ALA A 346 27.29 -8.91 18.41
N SER A 347 28.48 -9.49 18.61
CA SER A 347 29.42 -9.82 17.52
C SER A 347 28.90 -10.87 16.52
N GLU A 348 27.72 -11.44 16.76
CA GLU A 348 27.03 -12.37 15.85
C GLU A 348 26.03 -11.66 14.91
N GLY A 349 25.86 -10.33 15.01
CA GLY A 349 25.05 -9.52 14.09
C GLY A 349 23.61 -9.21 14.55
N THR A 350 23.29 -9.49 15.82
CA THR A 350 22.02 -9.13 16.50
C THR A 350 22.30 -8.17 17.66
N LEU A 351 21.33 -7.88 18.53
CA LEU A 351 21.63 -7.34 19.86
C LEU A 351 21.85 -8.49 20.87
N ASN A 352 22.00 -8.10 22.13
CA ASN A 352 21.96 -8.94 23.30
C ASN A 352 21.50 -8.11 24.50
N LEU A 353 20.92 -8.77 25.51
CA LEU A 353 20.81 -8.22 26.86
C LEU A 353 22.18 -8.28 27.56
N GLU A 354 22.58 -7.22 28.24
CA GLU A 354 23.62 -7.25 29.28
C GLU A 354 22.91 -7.39 30.65
N MET A 355 23.11 -8.51 31.35
CA MET A 355 22.37 -8.84 32.58
C MET A 355 23.30 -8.94 33.79
N GLY A 356 23.08 -8.09 34.80
CA GLY A 356 23.76 -8.12 36.10
C GLY A 356 23.06 -8.98 37.16
N PRO A 357 23.43 -8.86 38.45
CA PRO A 357 22.89 -9.68 39.53
C PRO A 357 21.50 -9.19 40.01
N GLY A 358 20.46 -9.97 39.69
CA GLY A 358 19.07 -9.68 40.07
C GLY A 358 18.20 -9.20 38.90
N ASP A 359 18.82 -8.83 37.79
CA ASP A 359 18.15 -8.27 36.61
C ASP A 359 17.36 -9.35 35.86
N TRP A 360 16.25 -8.96 35.23
CA TRP A 360 15.34 -9.89 34.57
C TRP A 360 14.62 -9.26 33.37
N VAL A 361 14.15 -10.13 32.47
CA VAL A 361 13.14 -9.82 31.45
C VAL A 361 11.93 -10.75 31.60
N LYS A 362 10.75 -10.25 31.24
CA LYS A 362 9.47 -10.95 31.17
C LYS A 362 9.05 -11.06 29.71
N ILE A 363 8.72 -12.28 29.29
CA ILE A 363 8.10 -12.56 28.00
C ILE A 363 6.70 -13.08 28.28
N THR A 364 5.70 -12.35 27.77
CA THR A 364 4.29 -12.59 28.08
C THR A 364 3.67 -13.61 27.13
N GLY A 365 2.88 -14.53 27.67
CA GLY A 365 2.14 -15.53 26.88
C GLY A 365 3.02 -16.42 25.99
N VAL A 366 3.99 -17.13 26.58
CA VAL A 366 4.79 -18.15 25.87
C VAL A 366 4.04 -19.49 25.85
N ASP A 367 3.77 -20.04 24.68
CA ASP A 367 3.09 -21.34 24.50
C ASP A 367 4.08 -22.51 24.43
N PHE A 368 4.06 -23.35 25.47
CA PHE A 368 4.83 -24.58 25.56
C PHE A 368 4.10 -25.80 24.94
N GLY A 369 2.88 -25.60 24.45
CA GLY A 369 2.05 -26.63 23.82
C GLY A 369 1.93 -27.88 24.68
N SER A 370 2.35 -29.02 24.13
CA SER A 370 2.29 -30.31 24.81
C SER A 370 3.44 -30.63 25.76
N GLY A 371 4.50 -29.80 25.83
CA GLY A 371 5.61 -30.01 26.76
C GLY A 371 6.97 -29.50 26.30
N ALA A 372 7.59 -28.63 27.10
CA ALA A 372 9.03 -28.38 27.10
C ALA A 372 9.70 -29.01 28.32
N THR A 373 10.88 -29.59 28.13
CA THR A 373 11.69 -30.30 29.14
C THR A 373 13.08 -29.70 29.32
N GLY A 374 13.38 -28.56 28.69
CA GLY A 374 14.68 -27.89 28.80
C GLY A 374 14.71 -26.55 28.08
N LEU A 375 15.83 -25.84 28.18
CA LEU A 375 16.11 -24.58 27.49
C LEU A 375 17.56 -24.53 27.00
N ASP A 376 17.75 -24.10 25.75
CA ASP A 376 19.01 -23.64 25.17
C ASP A 376 19.08 -22.11 25.30
N ALA A 377 20.22 -21.56 25.73
CA ALA A 377 20.49 -20.12 25.70
C ALA A 377 21.86 -19.81 25.08
N ARG A 378 21.91 -18.78 24.23
CA ARG A 378 23.13 -18.21 23.65
C ARG A 378 23.66 -17.12 24.57
N VAL A 379 24.77 -17.41 25.25
CA VAL A 379 25.30 -16.57 26.32
C VAL A 379 26.79 -16.27 26.13
N ALA A 380 27.22 -15.12 26.65
CA ALA A 380 28.62 -14.75 26.76
C ALA A 380 28.91 -14.24 28.18
N ALA A 381 29.97 -14.74 28.82
CA ALA A 381 30.25 -14.46 30.23
C ALA A 381 31.75 -14.45 30.52
N ASN A 382 32.17 -13.54 31.39
CA ASN A 382 33.55 -13.44 31.89
C ASN A 382 33.77 -14.09 33.27
N ILE A 383 32.68 -14.48 33.93
CA ILE A 383 32.61 -15.18 35.22
C ILE A 383 31.55 -16.29 35.12
N ASP A 384 31.59 -17.25 36.04
CA ASP A 384 30.48 -18.20 36.17
C ASP A 384 29.26 -17.46 36.79
N SER A 385 28.08 -17.70 36.23
CA SER A 385 26.79 -17.08 36.59
C SER A 385 25.66 -18.12 36.51
N SER A 386 24.41 -17.70 36.71
CA SER A 386 23.25 -18.50 36.35
C SER A 386 22.07 -17.67 35.85
N LEU A 387 21.30 -18.26 34.94
CA LEU A 387 20.01 -17.77 34.48
C LEU A 387 18.91 -18.66 35.08
N GLU A 388 18.03 -18.06 35.87
CA GLU A 388 16.85 -18.69 36.47
C GLU A 388 15.65 -18.53 35.52
N ILE A 389 14.93 -19.62 35.29
CA ILE A 389 13.70 -19.64 34.50
C ILE A 389 12.54 -19.71 35.49
N LEU A 390 11.66 -18.70 35.49
CA LEU A 390 10.49 -18.65 36.37
C LEU A 390 9.22 -18.48 35.54
N LEU A 391 8.10 -18.96 36.07
CA LEU A 391 6.78 -18.87 35.43
C LEU A 391 5.84 -18.01 36.27
N ASP A 392 5.01 -17.23 35.58
CA ASP A 392 3.84 -16.44 36.03
C ASP A 392 4.12 -15.31 37.04
N ASP A 393 5.19 -15.38 37.84
CA ASP A 393 5.57 -14.37 38.84
C ASP A 393 7.10 -14.40 39.04
N VAL A 394 7.75 -13.23 38.99
CA VAL A 394 9.20 -13.08 39.24
C VAL A 394 9.64 -13.59 40.63
N ASN A 395 8.72 -13.72 41.59
CA ASN A 395 8.95 -14.24 42.94
C ASN A 395 8.70 -15.74 43.08
N SER A 396 8.30 -16.44 41.99
CA SER A 396 8.16 -17.89 41.95
C SER A 396 9.47 -18.61 42.33
N GLN A 397 9.39 -19.91 42.58
CA GLN A 397 10.59 -20.74 42.57
C GLN A 397 10.95 -21.05 41.11
N PRO A 398 12.23 -20.95 40.71
CA PRO A 398 12.63 -21.28 39.35
C PRO A 398 12.28 -22.73 39.00
N VAL A 399 11.72 -22.95 37.80
CA VAL A 399 11.49 -24.30 37.27
C VAL A 399 12.82 -24.96 36.87
N ALA A 400 13.80 -24.13 36.50
CA ALA A 400 15.18 -24.52 36.27
C ALA A 400 16.15 -23.37 36.54
N THR A 401 17.44 -23.70 36.64
CA THR A 401 18.52 -22.72 36.73
C THR A 401 19.67 -23.16 35.84
N LEU A 402 19.80 -22.53 34.67
CA LEU A 402 20.95 -22.72 33.78
C LEU A 402 22.21 -22.21 34.47
N GLN A 403 23.21 -23.08 34.64
CA GLN A 403 24.53 -22.67 35.11
C GLN A 403 25.31 -22.10 33.92
N VAL A 404 25.43 -20.78 33.85
CA VAL A 404 26.16 -20.08 32.78
C VAL A 404 27.64 -20.12 33.12
N SER A 405 28.38 -21.05 32.51
CA SER A 405 29.83 -21.13 32.68
C SER A 405 30.56 -20.03 31.92
N ASN A 406 31.71 -19.59 32.45
CA ASN A 406 32.58 -18.59 31.84
C ASN A 406 32.97 -18.98 30.41
N THR A 407 32.50 -18.21 29.43
CA THR A 407 32.75 -18.46 28.00
C THR A 407 34.08 -17.87 27.51
N GLY A 408 34.76 -17.10 28.36
CA GLY A 408 36.06 -16.47 28.10
C GLY A 408 35.98 -15.02 27.62
N GLY A 409 34.81 -14.38 27.67
CA GLY A 409 34.63 -12.98 27.27
C GLY A 409 33.17 -12.58 27.03
N TRP A 410 32.85 -11.29 27.20
CA TRP A 410 31.52 -10.70 26.98
C TRP A 410 30.98 -10.82 25.54
N GLN A 411 31.85 -11.16 24.58
CA GLN A 411 31.50 -11.35 23.17
C GLN A 411 31.97 -12.72 22.65
N ASN A 412 32.29 -13.66 23.57
CA ASN A 412 32.65 -15.04 23.23
C ASN A 412 31.42 -15.92 23.42
N TRP A 413 30.59 -16.01 22.39
CA TRP A 413 29.25 -16.62 22.46
C TRP A 413 29.28 -18.16 22.47
N GLN A 414 28.58 -18.75 23.45
CA GLN A 414 28.41 -20.20 23.58
C GLN A 414 26.94 -20.52 23.89
N THR A 415 26.43 -21.59 23.29
CA THR A 415 25.11 -22.12 23.63
C THR A 415 25.25 -23.05 24.82
N GLN A 416 24.52 -22.78 25.90
CA GLN A 416 24.51 -23.58 27.12
C GLN A 416 23.06 -23.99 27.43
N SER A 417 22.86 -25.21 27.91
CA SER A 417 21.54 -25.84 28.01
C SER A 417 21.24 -26.36 29.42
N VAL A 418 19.97 -26.39 29.80
CA VAL A 418 19.49 -26.95 31.06
C VAL A 418 18.23 -27.79 30.84
N ASP A 419 18.18 -28.99 31.43
CA ASP A 419 17.00 -29.85 31.47
C ASP A 419 16.14 -29.56 32.71
N PHE A 420 14.82 -29.70 32.60
CA PHE A 420 13.87 -29.53 33.70
C PHE A 420 12.64 -30.46 33.58
N THR A 421 11.73 -30.39 34.56
CA THR A 421 10.49 -31.18 34.55
C THR A 421 9.47 -30.52 33.63
N GLU A 422 8.84 -31.31 32.76
CA GLU A 422 7.88 -30.89 31.72
C GLU A 422 6.97 -29.71 32.12
N VAL A 423 7.03 -28.64 31.33
CA VAL A 423 6.16 -27.44 31.39
C VAL A 423 5.25 -27.44 30.16
N THR A 424 3.95 -27.19 30.34
CA THR A 424 2.92 -27.35 29.30
C THR A 424 1.93 -26.18 29.30
N GLY A 425 1.36 -25.84 28.16
CA GLY A 425 0.40 -24.74 28.02
C GLY A 425 1.07 -23.37 27.99
N VAL A 426 0.31 -22.31 28.26
CA VAL A 426 0.75 -20.92 28.11
C VAL A 426 1.11 -20.31 29.47
N HIS A 427 2.27 -19.66 29.55
CA HIS A 427 2.78 -19.01 30.76
C HIS A 427 3.50 -17.69 30.44
N ASP A 428 3.51 -16.75 31.37
CA ASP A 428 4.48 -15.65 31.35
C ASP A 428 5.83 -16.19 31.84
N VAL A 429 6.90 -15.93 31.10
CA VAL A 429 8.25 -16.43 31.37
C VAL A 429 9.14 -15.30 31.85
N TYR A 430 9.74 -15.47 33.02
CA TYR A 430 10.79 -14.60 33.51
C TYR A 430 12.15 -15.28 33.37
N LEU A 431 13.11 -14.56 32.78
CA LEU A 431 14.51 -14.94 32.71
C LEU A 431 15.29 -14.03 33.67
N ARG A 432 15.71 -14.53 34.83
CA ARG A 432 16.41 -13.74 35.86
C ARG A 432 17.86 -14.16 36.05
N SER A 433 18.75 -13.17 36.04
CA SER A 433 20.19 -13.36 36.23
C SER A 433 20.59 -13.34 37.71
N THR A 434 21.56 -14.17 38.11
CA THR A 434 22.18 -14.11 39.46
C THR A 434 23.55 -13.45 39.48
N ALA A 435 24.20 -13.25 38.32
CA ALA A 435 25.47 -12.55 38.15
C ALA A 435 25.73 -12.15 36.68
N GLY A 436 26.71 -11.27 36.45
CA GLY A 436 27.02 -10.71 35.12
C GLY A 436 27.19 -11.73 33.99
N HIS A 437 26.29 -11.71 33.01
CA HIS A 437 26.41 -12.39 31.71
C HIS A 437 25.60 -11.64 30.64
N ASN A 438 25.94 -11.83 29.37
CA ASN A 438 25.13 -11.35 28.25
C ASN A 438 24.31 -12.51 27.68
N LEU A 439 23.07 -12.24 27.27
CA LEU A 439 22.11 -13.19 26.70
C LEU A 439 21.67 -12.68 25.33
N ASN A 440 21.82 -13.49 24.28
CA ASN A 440 21.59 -13.11 22.89
C ASN A 440 20.30 -13.72 22.33
N TRP A 441 20.09 -15.03 22.51
CA TRP A 441 18.80 -15.67 22.23
C TRP A 441 18.56 -16.85 23.17
N TYR A 442 17.30 -17.26 23.29
CA TYR A 442 16.90 -18.47 23.98
C TYR A 442 15.89 -19.28 23.17
N ARG A 443 15.76 -20.57 23.50
CA ARG A 443 14.74 -21.48 22.94
C ARG A 443 14.46 -22.62 23.89
N PHE A 444 13.20 -22.95 24.09
CA PHE A 444 12.82 -24.15 24.85
C PHE A 444 12.91 -25.42 24.00
N THR A 445 13.20 -26.54 24.67
CA THR A 445 13.42 -27.85 24.05
C THR A 445 12.52 -28.89 24.73
N GLY A 446 12.16 -29.98 24.03
CA GLY A 446 11.43 -31.10 24.64
C GLY A 446 10.12 -31.52 23.94
N GLY A 447 9.61 -30.72 23.01
CA GLY A 447 8.42 -31.09 22.23
C GLY A 447 8.67 -32.29 21.31
N SER A 448 7.69 -33.20 21.21
CA SER A 448 7.77 -34.36 20.31
C SER A 448 7.65 -33.94 18.83
N GLY A 449 8.69 -34.20 18.04
CA GLY A 449 8.69 -33.85 16.63
C GLY A 449 7.79 -34.73 15.75
N ASN A 450 7.08 -34.06 14.83
CA ASN A 450 6.67 -34.51 13.50
C ASN A 450 5.43 -35.43 13.33
N GLY A 451 4.38 -34.89 12.69
CA GLY A 451 3.67 -35.53 11.56
C GLY A 451 2.63 -36.65 11.77
N SER A 452 1.38 -36.33 11.39
CA SER A 452 0.39 -37.21 10.70
C SER A 452 -0.28 -38.43 11.40
N SER A 453 -1.63 -38.41 11.32
CA SER A 453 -2.57 -39.55 11.16
C SER A 453 -3.05 -40.43 12.35
N SER A 454 -4.25 -40.07 12.86
CA SER A 454 -5.51 -40.87 12.88
C SER A 454 -5.71 -42.18 13.70
N SER A 455 -7.00 -42.41 14.04
CA SER A 455 -7.70 -43.69 14.39
C SER A 455 -7.62 -44.18 15.86
N ASP A 456 -8.64 -44.79 16.51
CA ASP A 456 -10.02 -45.12 16.08
C ASP A 456 -10.99 -45.52 17.24
N SER A 457 -12.30 -45.51 16.95
CA SER A 457 -13.33 -46.54 17.29
C SER A 457 -14.22 -46.55 18.58
N SER A 458 -15.52 -46.26 18.36
CA SER A 458 -16.72 -47.03 18.81
C SER A 458 -17.19 -46.96 20.30
N SER A 459 -18.48 -47.15 20.68
CA SER A 459 -19.65 -47.76 20.01
C SER A 459 -21.04 -47.28 20.55
N SER A 460 -22.11 -47.71 19.87
CA SER A 460 -23.54 -47.27 19.89
C SER A 460 -24.46 -47.60 21.09
N SER A 461 -25.59 -46.88 21.26
CA SER A 461 -26.98 -47.44 21.16
C SER A 461 -28.13 -46.42 21.31
N GLN A 462 -29.32 -46.75 20.79
CA GLN A 462 -30.48 -45.85 20.54
C GLN A 462 -31.54 -45.82 21.67
N SER A 463 -32.36 -44.75 21.77
CA SER A 463 -33.83 -44.80 21.55
C SER A 463 -34.56 -43.46 21.79
N SER A 464 -35.71 -43.27 21.13
CA SER A 464 -36.44 -42.00 20.89
C SER A 464 -37.77 -41.85 21.65
N SER A 465 -38.22 -40.60 21.91
CA SER A 465 -39.57 -40.09 21.51
C SER A 465 -39.91 -38.66 22.00
N ASP A 466 -39.99 -37.72 21.05
CA ASP A 466 -40.93 -36.58 20.83
C ASP A 466 -41.59 -35.85 22.04
N SER A 467 -41.63 -34.50 22.10
CA SER A 467 -42.36 -33.68 21.11
C SER A 467 -42.04 -32.15 21.06
N ASN A 468 -41.93 -31.64 19.83
CA ASN A 468 -42.17 -30.27 19.30
C ASN A 468 -41.70 -29.01 20.07
N SER A 469 -40.45 -28.60 19.81
CA SER A 469 -40.11 -27.27 19.24
C SER A 469 -38.64 -27.25 18.79
N SER A 470 -38.35 -26.89 17.54
CA SER A 470 -36.99 -26.77 16.95
C SER A 470 -37.12 -26.03 15.61
N ASP A 471 -36.34 -25.02 15.24
CA ASP A 471 -34.86 -24.86 15.29
C ASP A 471 -34.16 -25.97 14.50
N GLY A 472 -34.20 -25.82 13.17
CA GLY A 472 -33.76 -26.81 12.19
C GLY A 472 -32.26 -26.83 11.94
N ASN A 473 -31.47 -27.28 12.93
CA ASN A 473 -30.24 -28.01 12.67
C ASN A 473 -29.79 -28.84 13.87
N ASN A 474 -29.33 -30.08 13.62
CA ASN A 474 -28.79 -30.98 14.64
C ASN A 474 -27.51 -31.64 14.12
N ASP A 475 -26.40 -30.89 14.15
CA ASP A 475 -25.13 -31.44 14.61
C ASP A 475 -24.79 -30.71 15.91
N SER A 476 -24.30 -31.42 16.94
CA SER A 476 -23.98 -30.80 18.23
C SER A 476 -22.73 -29.93 18.21
N ASN A 477 -22.04 -29.87 17.07
CA ASN A 477 -20.75 -29.21 16.91
C ASN A 477 -20.83 -27.89 16.10
N VAL A 478 -21.77 -27.79 15.16
CA VAL A 478 -21.94 -26.61 14.31
C VAL A 478 -23.40 -26.15 14.26
N ALA A 479 -23.61 -24.84 14.23
CA ALA A 479 -24.90 -24.22 13.95
C ALA A 479 -24.87 -23.56 12.58
N GLY A 480 -26.04 -23.27 11.98
CA GLY A 480 -26.07 -22.41 10.80
C GLY A 480 -27.40 -21.70 10.60
N SER A 481 -27.33 -20.59 9.87
CA SER A 481 -28.42 -19.63 9.65
C SER A 481 -28.47 -19.18 8.19
N ILE A 482 -29.69 -18.96 7.68
CA ILE A 482 -29.92 -18.56 6.28
C ILE A 482 -30.42 -17.12 6.25
N GLU A 483 -29.81 -16.30 5.39
CA GLU A 483 -30.29 -14.95 5.06
C GLU A 483 -30.66 -14.88 3.57
N ILE A 484 -31.91 -14.54 3.26
CA ILE A 484 -32.38 -14.41 1.87
C ILE A 484 -31.86 -13.09 1.30
N THR A 485 -30.94 -13.18 0.35
CA THR A 485 -30.29 -12.03 -0.30
C THR A 485 -31.07 -11.51 -1.50
N ASN A 486 -31.91 -12.35 -2.14
CA ASN A 486 -32.79 -11.94 -3.23
C ASN A 486 -34.02 -12.87 -3.32
N ASP A 487 -35.23 -12.33 -3.43
CA ASP A 487 -36.48 -13.10 -3.53
C ASP A 487 -37.36 -12.59 -4.68
N TRP A 488 -37.63 -13.45 -5.67
CA TRP A 488 -38.49 -13.16 -6.82
C TRP A 488 -39.84 -13.90 -6.75
N GLY A 489 -40.21 -14.41 -5.57
CA GLY A 489 -41.46 -15.12 -5.26
C GLY A 489 -41.49 -16.55 -5.80
N GLY A 490 -41.14 -16.75 -7.08
CA GLY A 490 -41.00 -18.07 -7.70
C GLY A 490 -39.76 -18.85 -7.23
N GLY A 491 -38.81 -18.16 -6.61
CA GLY A 491 -37.57 -18.69 -6.07
C GLY A 491 -36.83 -17.59 -5.32
N TYR A 492 -35.68 -17.93 -4.73
CA TYR A 492 -34.83 -17.01 -4.00
C TYR A 492 -33.36 -17.44 -4.05
N CYS A 493 -32.46 -16.52 -3.75
CA CYS A 493 -31.07 -16.81 -3.37
C CYS A 493 -30.83 -16.40 -1.92
N ALA A 494 -29.93 -17.11 -1.24
CA ALA A 494 -29.62 -16.88 0.17
C ALA A 494 -28.16 -17.21 0.50
N ALA A 495 -27.62 -16.48 1.47
CA ALA A 495 -26.37 -16.83 2.14
C ALA A 495 -26.66 -17.84 3.26
N LEU A 496 -25.71 -18.76 3.49
CA LEU A 496 -25.71 -19.71 4.59
C LEU A 496 -24.47 -19.46 5.44
N THR A 497 -24.66 -19.02 6.67
CA THR A 497 -23.58 -18.93 7.66
C THR A 497 -23.52 -20.22 8.47
N VAL A 498 -22.32 -20.76 8.69
CA VAL A 498 -22.07 -21.94 9.53
C VAL A 498 -21.03 -21.62 10.59
N THR A 499 -21.34 -21.88 11.87
CA THR A 499 -20.51 -21.52 13.03
C THR A 499 -20.13 -22.76 13.83
N ASN A 500 -18.84 -22.95 14.11
CA ASN A 500 -18.35 -23.97 15.05
C ASN A 500 -18.52 -23.47 16.49
N ASN A 501 -19.38 -24.16 17.25
CA ASN A 501 -19.69 -23.83 18.65
C ASN A 501 -18.94 -24.71 19.65
N THR A 502 -17.95 -25.50 19.21
CA THR A 502 -17.10 -26.33 20.07
C THR A 502 -15.78 -25.64 20.41
N SER A 503 -15.05 -26.21 21.36
CA SER A 503 -13.69 -25.80 21.73
C SER A 503 -12.59 -26.55 20.97
N ALA A 504 -12.90 -27.17 19.82
CA ALA A 504 -11.94 -27.87 18.97
C ALA A 504 -12.23 -27.58 17.48
N PRO A 505 -11.26 -27.76 16.57
CA PRO A 505 -11.53 -27.69 15.13
C PRO A 505 -12.50 -28.79 14.70
N VAL A 506 -13.46 -28.47 13.83
CA VAL A 506 -14.52 -29.39 13.39
C VAL A 506 -14.56 -29.44 11.86
N GLU A 507 -14.38 -30.62 11.28
CA GLU A 507 -14.84 -30.88 9.91
C GLU A 507 -16.38 -30.86 9.90
N TRP A 508 -16.97 -29.90 9.18
CA TRP A 508 -18.38 -29.57 9.37
C TRP A 508 -19.31 -30.12 8.28
N SER A 509 -20.49 -30.52 8.72
CA SER A 509 -21.64 -30.88 7.90
C SER A 509 -22.91 -30.41 8.61
N LEU A 510 -23.86 -29.90 7.84
CA LEU A 510 -25.04 -29.19 8.33
C LEU A 510 -26.27 -29.62 7.52
N SER A 511 -27.41 -29.84 8.19
CA SER A 511 -28.67 -30.32 7.57
C SER A 511 -29.80 -29.34 7.84
N ILE A 512 -30.02 -28.39 6.93
CA ILE A 512 -30.93 -27.26 7.10
C ILE A 512 -32.21 -27.39 6.24
N GLU A 513 -33.36 -26.99 6.78
CA GLU A 513 -34.61 -26.94 6.02
C GLU A 513 -34.67 -25.67 5.14
N ILE A 514 -35.12 -25.82 3.89
CA ILE A 514 -35.21 -24.77 2.86
C ILE A 514 -36.55 -24.84 2.11
N GLU A 515 -36.96 -23.75 1.46
CA GLU A 515 -38.21 -23.72 0.69
C GLU A 515 -37.97 -24.06 -0.79
N GLY A 516 -38.34 -25.26 -1.23
CA GLY A 516 -38.27 -25.65 -2.63
C GLY A 516 -36.94 -26.33 -3.02
N SER A 517 -36.60 -26.34 -4.30
CA SER A 517 -35.50 -27.17 -4.83
C SER A 517 -34.27 -26.34 -5.20
N ILE A 518 -33.09 -26.74 -4.72
CA ILE A 518 -31.81 -26.10 -5.05
C ILE A 518 -31.58 -26.16 -6.56
N THR A 519 -31.31 -25.00 -7.14
CA THR A 519 -30.89 -24.83 -8.54
C THR A 519 -29.38 -24.65 -8.65
N ASN A 520 -28.76 -23.99 -7.65
CA ASN A 520 -27.31 -23.84 -7.54
C ASN A 520 -26.88 -23.64 -6.07
N LEU A 521 -25.67 -24.07 -5.70
CA LEU A 521 -25.04 -23.81 -4.41
C LEU A 521 -23.52 -23.76 -4.60
N TRP A 522 -22.87 -22.77 -3.99
CA TRP A 522 -21.42 -22.52 -4.07
C TRP A 522 -20.76 -22.59 -2.70
N ASN A 523 -19.43 -22.76 -2.69
CA ASN A 523 -18.58 -22.88 -1.49
C ASN A 523 -19.01 -23.98 -0.50
N GLY A 524 -19.71 -25.01 -0.99
CA GLY A 524 -20.10 -26.17 -0.21
C GLY A 524 -20.43 -27.37 -1.09
N THR A 525 -20.17 -28.57 -0.58
CA THR A 525 -20.65 -29.83 -1.16
C THR A 525 -22.04 -30.12 -0.61
N TRP A 526 -23.00 -30.45 -1.48
CA TRP A 526 -24.41 -30.54 -1.06
C TRP A 526 -25.18 -31.73 -1.62
N SER A 527 -26.25 -32.10 -0.91
CA SER A 527 -27.29 -33.00 -1.41
C SER A 527 -28.64 -32.65 -0.77
N GLN A 528 -29.71 -32.73 -1.57
CA GLN A 528 -31.06 -32.39 -1.11
C GLN A 528 -31.98 -33.62 -1.09
N ASN A 529 -32.85 -33.71 -0.07
CA ASN A 529 -33.91 -34.72 0.01
C ASN A 529 -35.21 -34.08 0.51
N GLY A 530 -36.12 -33.78 -0.41
CA GLY A 530 -37.29 -32.95 -0.11
C GLY A 530 -36.87 -31.54 0.29
N ASP A 531 -37.47 -30.99 1.34
CA ASP A 531 -37.16 -29.64 1.83
C ASP A 531 -35.88 -29.59 2.70
N LEU A 532 -35.18 -30.72 2.90
CA LEU A 532 -33.94 -30.78 3.69
C LEU A 532 -32.70 -30.73 2.77
N LEU A 533 -31.86 -29.72 2.98
CA LEU A 533 -30.57 -29.51 2.34
C LEU A 533 -29.44 -29.92 3.29
N ASN A 534 -28.63 -30.88 2.87
CA ASN A 534 -27.38 -31.24 3.54
C ASN A 534 -26.24 -30.49 2.84
N VAL A 535 -25.45 -29.72 3.58
CA VAL A 535 -24.27 -29.00 3.08
C VAL A 535 -23.08 -29.32 3.98
N SER A 536 -21.91 -29.55 3.41
CA SER A 536 -20.63 -29.65 4.10
C SER A 536 -19.57 -28.82 3.39
N GLY A 537 -18.54 -28.38 4.11
CA GLY A 537 -17.48 -27.55 3.51
C GLY A 537 -16.79 -28.24 2.34
N ALA A 538 -16.46 -27.46 1.32
CA ALA A 538 -15.81 -27.89 0.08
C ALA A 538 -14.29 -27.76 0.19
N GLY A 539 -13.61 -28.80 0.69
CA GLY A 539 -12.15 -28.91 0.64
C GLY A 539 -11.40 -27.91 1.52
N TRP A 540 -11.26 -26.67 1.05
CA TRP A 540 -10.54 -25.57 1.71
C TRP A 540 -11.29 -25.02 2.95
N ASN A 541 -12.63 -24.92 2.90
CA ASN A 541 -13.45 -24.56 4.06
C ASN A 541 -14.04 -25.79 4.78
N ASN A 542 -13.48 -27.00 4.60
CA ASN A 542 -14.06 -28.20 5.22
C ASN A 542 -13.98 -28.20 6.76
N THR A 543 -13.03 -27.46 7.34
CA THR A 543 -12.72 -27.42 8.77
C THR A 543 -12.91 -26.01 9.32
N LEU A 544 -13.74 -25.87 10.36
CA LEU A 544 -13.90 -24.62 11.10
C LEU A 544 -13.17 -24.70 12.43
N GLN A 545 -12.38 -23.67 12.77
CA GLN A 545 -11.74 -23.49 14.06
C GLN A 545 -12.77 -23.16 15.16
N PRO A 546 -12.44 -23.32 16.47
CA PRO A 546 -13.35 -22.97 17.56
C PRO A 546 -13.90 -21.54 17.45
N GLY A 547 -15.22 -21.37 17.47
CA GLY A 547 -15.88 -20.07 17.33
C GLY A 547 -15.89 -19.47 15.92
N GLN A 548 -15.16 -20.05 14.96
CA GLN A 548 -15.12 -19.58 13.58
C GLN A 548 -16.50 -19.73 12.92
N SER A 549 -16.87 -18.71 12.15
CA SER A 549 -18.02 -18.77 11.25
C SER A 549 -17.58 -18.63 9.80
N ASP A 550 -18.15 -19.43 8.90
CA ASP A 550 -18.03 -19.27 7.46
C ASP A 550 -19.38 -18.81 6.90
N ALA A 551 -19.38 -17.63 6.26
CA ALA A 551 -20.54 -17.03 5.59
C ALA A 551 -20.34 -16.95 4.07
N SER A 552 -19.31 -17.61 3.52
CA SER A 552 -19.01 -17.64 2.08
C SER A 552 -19.95 -18.57 1.29
N ILE A 553 -20.69 -19.44 1.99
CA ILE A 553 -21.61 -20.41 1.40
C ILE A 553 -22.90 -19.72 0.99
N GLY A 554 -23.41 -20.02 -0.19
CA GLY A 554 -24.70 -19.51 -0.64
C GLY A 554 -25.35 -20.41 -1.66
N PHE A 555 -26.65 -20.23 -1.84
CA PHE A 555 -27.46 -21.07 -2.72
C PHE A 555 -28.64 -20.31 -3.33
N CYS A 556 -29.21 -20.87 -4.39
CA CYS A 556 -30.49 -20.44 -4.96
C CYS A 556 -31.45 -21.63 -5.06
N ALA A 557 -32.74 -21.38 -4.84
CA ALA A 557 -33.80 -22.39 -4.82
C ALA A 557 -35.08 -21.92 -5.53
N ASP A 558 -35.73 -22.83 -6.25
CA ASP A 558 -37.04 -22.61 -6.89
C ASP A 558 -38.18 -23.12 -6.01
N ARG A 559 -39.14 -22.25 -5.68
CA ARG A 559 -40.31 -22.60 -4.86
C ARG A 559 -41.37 -23.33 -5.67
N THR A 560 -41.75 -24.53 -5.25
CA THR A 560 -42.72 -25.38 -5.97
C THR A 560 -44.18 -24.88 -5.89
N ASN A 561 -44.51 -23.93 -5.01
CA ASN A 561 -45.77 -23.17 -4.99
C ASN A 561 -45.55 -21.76 -4.39
N PRO A 562 -45.54 -20.67 -5.20
CA PRO A 562 -45.40 -19.31 -4.68
C PRO A 562 -46.65 -18.84 -3.90
N PRO A 563 -46.50 -18.01 -2.84
CA PRO A 563 -47.64 -17.47 -2.09
C PRO A 563 -48.49 -16.49 -2.93
N PRO A 564 -49.81 -16.37 -2.66
CA PRO A 564 -50.68 -15.49 -3.44
C PRO A 564 -50.43 -14.00 -3.12
N THR A 565 -50.10 -13.23 -4.15
CA THR A 565 -49.90 -11.77 -4.08
C THR A 565 -51.14 -11.04 -3.53
N SER A 566 -50.96 -10.23 -2.48
CA SER A 566 -52.02 -9.34 -1.97
C SER A 566 -51.76 -7.88 -2.33
N SER A 567 -52.70 -7.26 -3.04
CA SER A 567 -52.68 -5.84 -3.43
C SER A 567 -53.64 -5.00 -2.59
N SER A 568 -53.25 -3.78 -2.21
CA SER A 568 -54.21 -2.70 -1.93
C SER A 568 -53.56 -1.31 -2.03
N SER A 569 -54.38 -0.29 -2.32
CA SER A 569 -53.95 0.95 -2.97
C SER A 569 -54.31 2.23 -2.20
N SER A 570 -53.37 3.17 -2.17
CA SER A 570 -53.53 4.65 -2.30
C SER A 570 -54.61 5.43 -1.51
N SER A 571 -54.22 6.54 -0.86
CA SER A 571 -54.72 7.89 -1.21
C SER A 571 -53.97 9.08 -0.55
N GLN A 572 -53.30 9.85 -1.40
CA GLN A 572 -52.87 11.28 -1.36
C GLN A 572 -53.23 12.23 -0.19
N THR A 573 -52.24 13.07 0.21
CA THR A 573 -52.16 14.57 0.07
C THR A 573 -50.82 15.07 0.69
N SER A 574 -50.12 16.13 0.27
CA SER A 574 -50.15 16.96 -0.96
C SER A 574 -49.03 18.03 -0.95
N SER A 575 -48.08 18.03 -1.89
CA SER A 575 -47.33 19.21 -2.38
C SER A 575 -46.44 18.83 -3.58
N ALA A 576 -46.29 19.74 -4.56
CA ALA A 576 -45.41 19.62 -5.74
C ALA A 576 -44.05 20.34 -5.46
N SER A 577 -42.99 20.29 -6.29
CA SER A 577 -42.89 20.10 -7.75
C SER A 577 -41.44 19.79 -8.21
N GLU A 578 -41.28 19.17 -9.40
CA GLU A 578 -40.16 19.29 -10.39
C GLU A 578 -38.70 19.04 -9.91
N SER A 579 -37.90 18.05 -10.36
CA SER A 579 -37.48 17.52 -11.69
C SER A 579 -36.09 18.03 -12.14
N SER A 580 -35.37 17.22 -12.96
CA SER A 580 -33.95 17.34 -13.41
C SER A 580 -32.90 17.20 -12.29
N SER A 581 -31.81 16.42 -12.39
CA SER A 581 -30.91 15.98 -13.49
C SER A 581 -29.83 17.00 -13.90
N THR A 582 -28.63 16.86 -13.33
CA THR A 582 -27.34 17.27 -13.94
C THR A 582 -26.21 16.42 -13.35
N SER A 583 -25.32 15.99 -14.23
CA SER A 583 -24.00 15.42 -13.93
C SER A 583 -22.98 16.51 -13.58
N SER A 584 -21.97 16.14 -12.81
CA SER A 584 -20.73 16.90 -12.59
C SER A 584 -19.56 16.18 -13.28
N GLN A 585 -18.73 16.93 -14.01
CA GLN A 585 -17.51 16.47 -14.70
C GLN A 585 -16.34 17.33 -14.21
N ASN A 586 -15.14 16.75 -14.03
CA ASN A 586 -13.90 17.44 -13.67
C ASN A 586 -12.73 16.83 -14.47
N GLY A 587 -11.88 17.54 -15.22
CA GLY A 587 -11.94 18.94 -15.68
C GLY A 587 -10.83 19.20 -16.72
N ASP A 588 -11.17 19.57 -17.96
CA ASP A 588 -10.22 19.60 -19.08
C ASP A 588 -9.19 20.76 -19.01
N ASN A 589 -7.96 20.53 -19.51
CA ASN A 589 -7.00 21.61 -19.74
C ASN A 589 -7.45 22.50 -20.92
N LEU A 590 -7.78 23.74 -20.61
CA LEU A 590 -8.31 24.75 -21.53
C LEU A 590 -7.21 25.41 -22.38
N ALA A 591 -5.94 25.14 -22.11
CA ALA A 591 -4.80 25.72 -22.82
C ALA A 591 -4.34 24.90 -24.05
N SER A 592 -5.27 24.67 -24.98
CA SER A 592 -4.93 24.01 -26.26
C SER A 592 -3.76 24.69 -26.98
N ASN A 593 -2.77 23.90 -27.40
CA ASN A 593 -1.50 24.37 -27.99
C ASN A 593 -0.64 25.29 -27.07
N GLY A 594 -0.69 25.06 -25.76
CA GLY A 594 0.22 25.71 -24.80
C GLY A 594 1.71 25.52 -25.13
N GLY A 595 2.12 24.32 -25.54
CA GLY A 595 3.51 24.00 -25.94
C GLY A 595 3.92 24.43 -27.36
N VAL A 596 3.11 25.24 -28.08
CA VAL A 596 3.48 25.84 -29.39
C VAL A 596 3.77 24.84 -30.54
N GLU A 597 3.59 23.55 -30.31
CA GLU A 597 4.01 22.50 -31.23
C GLU A 597 3.30 22.58 -32.60
N SER A 598 2.00 22.85 -32.61
CA SER A 598 1.21 23.02 -33.84
C SER A 598 1.31 24.43 -34.47
N GLY A 599 2.14 25.31 -33.89
CA GLY A 599 2.30 26.71 -34.32
C GLY A 599 2.03 27.69 -33.18
N LEU A 600 1.88 28.98 -33.52
CA LEU A 600 1.53 30.04 -32.56
C LEU A 600 0.01 30.16 -32.35
N SER A 601 -0.75 29.08 -32.55
CA SER A 601 -2.19 29.07 -32.27
C SER A 601 -2.43 29.39 -30.80
N ASN A 602 -3.38 30.27 -30.51
CA ASN A 602 -3.68 30.84 -29.18
C ASN A 602 -2.62 31.77 -28.56
N TRP A 603 -1.43 31.88 -29.17
CA TRP A 603 -0.38 32.82 -28.76
C TRP A 603 -0.43 34.13 -29.55
N SER A 604 -0.26 35.25 -28.84
CA SER A 604 -0.16 36.59 -29.42
C SER A 604 0.77 37.46 -28.55
N THR A 605 0.75 38.78 -28.73
CA THR A 605 1.51 39.75 -27.91
C THR A 605 0.73 41.02 -27.67
N THR A 606 0.91 41.65 -26.51
CA THR A 606 0.43 43.03 -26.27
C THR A 606 1.18 44.03 -27.15
N ALA A 607 2.50 43.88 -27.26
CA ALA A 607 3.39 44.54 -28.20
C ALA A 607 4.77 43.85 -28.23
N GLY A 608 5.49 43.96 -29.35
CA GLY A 608 6.74 43.23 -29.61
C GLY A 608 6.60 42.32 -30.84
N ASP A 609 7.64 41.56 -31.16
CA ASP A 609 7.66 40.61 -32.27
C ASP A 609 7.58 39.17 -31.75
N LEU A 610 6.49 38.47 -32.11
CA LEU A 610 6.25 37.06 -31.80
C LEU A 610 6.86 36.13 -32.86
N SER A 611 7.48 35.04 -32.43
CA SER A 611 7.92 33.94 -33.30
C SER A 611 7.87 32.59 -32.60
N ARG A 612 7.56 31.51 -33.33
CA ARG A 612 7.84 30.13 -32.87
C ARG A 612 9.33 29.91 -33.05
N SER A 613 10.06 29.71 -31.96
CA SER A 613 11.50 29.42 -32.00
C SER A 613 11.74 27.96 -31.66
N THR A 614 12.62 27.32 -32.42
CA THR A 614 13.18 26.00 -32.12
C THR A 614 14.58 26.12 -31.50
N ASP A 615 15.02 27.33 -31.16
CA ASP A 615 16.35 27.58 -30.58
C ASP A 615 16.38 27.16 -29.10
N GLN A 616 15.25 27.28 -28.42
CA GLN A 616 14.97 26.80 -27.06
C GLN A 616 13.53 26.26 -27.03
N SER A 617 13.32 25.15 -26.34
CA SER A 617 12.02 24.65 -25.89
C SER A 617 12.17 24.06 -24.50
N ARG A 618 11.07 23.86 -23.77
CA ARG A 618 11.02 23.24 -22.44
C ARG A 618 10.49 21.81 -22.55
N SER A 619 9.38 21.63 -23.26
CA SER A 619 8.95 20.35 -23.82
C SER A 619 8.95 20.45 -25.35
N GLY A 620 8.61 19.38 -26.07
CA GLY A 620 8.43 19.43 -27.52
C GLY A 620 9.64 19.94 -28.33
N SER A 621 9.35 20.51 -29.51
CA SER A 621 10.29 20.98 -30.52
C SER A 621 10.46 22.51 -30.57
N ALA A 622 9.61 23.29 -29.90
CA ALA A 622 9.62 24.74 -29.97
C ALA A 622 9.00 25.43 -28.76
N SER A 623 9.18 26.76 -28.70
CA SER A 623 8.52 27.64 -27.76
C SER A 623 8.11 28.96 -28.42
N ALA A 624 7.32 29.77 -27.72
CA ALA A 624 6.93 31.11 -28.13
C ALA A 624 8.02 32.11 -27.69
N LEU A 625 8.77 32.66 -28.65
CA LEU A 625 9.75 33.72 -28.42
C LEU A 625 9.12 35.08 -28.67
N ILE A 626 9.16 35.96 -27.66
CA ILE A 626 8.95 37.40 -27.83
C ILE A 626 10.27 38.15 -27.88
N SER A 627 10.37 39.06 -28.86
CA SER A 627 11.53 39.93 -29.07
C SER A 627 11.11 41.38 -29.34
N ASN A 628 12.08 42.30 -29.43
CA ASN A 628 11.86 43.72 -29.72
C ASN A 628 10.85 44.43 -28.77
N ARG A 629 10.78 43.99 -27.51
CA ARG A 629 10.06 44.69 -26.43
C ARG A 629 10.72 46.05 -26.17
N SER A 630 9.92 47.05 -25.77
CA SER A 630 10.42 48.41 -25.48
C SER A 630 9.81 49.06 -24.22
N ASP A 631 9.00 48.32 -23.48
CA ASP A 631 8.32 48.75 -22.25
C ASP A 631 7.91 47.51 -21.44
N THR A 632 7.70 47.63 -20.12
CA THR A 632 7.55 46.45 -19.23
C THR A 632 6.27 45.65 -19.49
N TRP A 633 5.19 46.34 -19.88
CA TRP A 633 3.88 45.77 -20.22
C TRP A 633 3.82 45.12 -21.62
N HIS A 634 4.88 45.25 -22.42
CA HIS A 634 5.01 44.46 -23.65
C HIS A 634 5.20 43.00 -23.24
N GLY A 635 4.42 42.08 -23.80
CA GLY A 635 4.36 40.71 -23.29
C GLY A 635 3.76 39.71 -24.27
N LEU A 636 4.07 38.43 -24.07
CA LEU A 636 3.34 37.33 -24.71
C LEU A 636 1.93 37.28 -24.15
N THR A 637 0.95 36.92 -24.97
CA THR A 637 -0.41 36.65 -24.50
C THR A 637 -0.87 35.27 -24.93
N PHE A 638 -1.67 34.64 -24.09
CA PHE A 638 -2.26 33.33 -24.37
C PHE A 638 -3.78 33.35 -24.12
N SER A 639 -4.54 32.89 -25.12
CA SER A 639 -6.00 32.79 -25.07
C SER A 639 -6.43 31.32 -24.97
N PRO A 640 -6.80 30.81 -23.77
CA PRO A 640 -7.38 29.48 -23.60
C PRO A 640 -8.78 29.38 -24.22
N SER A 641 -9.36 28.18 -24.23
CA SER A 641 -10.81 28.02 -24.38
C SER A 641 -11.56 28.68 -23.22
N ALA A 642 -12.86 28.94 -23.43
CA ALA A 642 -13.62 29.88 -22.61
C ALA A 642 -13.69 29.49 -21.12
N LEU A 643 -13.31 30.43 -20.25
CA LEU A 643 -13.41 30.27 -18.80
C LEU A 643 -14.86 30.52 -18.34
N SER A 644 -15.42 29.56 -17.60
CA SER A 644 -16.69 29.70 -16.87
C SER A 644 -16.59 30.74 -15.76
N ASN A 645 -17.68 31.48 -15.54
CA ASN A 645 -17.77 32.49 -14.49
C ASN A 645 -17.97 31.85 -13.10
N ASP A 646 -17.38 32.48 -12.09
CA ASP A 646 -17.33 32.09 -10.68
C ASP A 646 -16.66 30.71 -10.44
N ALA A 647 -15.71 30.34 -11.32
CA ALA A 647 -14.88 29.15 -11.21
C ALA A 647 -13.39 29.52 -11.05
N GLU A 648 -12.63 28.64 -10.38
CA GLU A 648 -11.20 28.76 -10.16
C GLU A 648 -10.42 27.87 -11.13
N TYR A 649 -9.27 28.39 -11.58
CA TYR A 649 -8.39 27.71 -12.52
C TYR A 649 -6.95 27.70 -11.99
N ASP A 650 -6.31 26.55 -12.03
CA ASP A 650 -4.85 26.44 -11.97
C ASP A 650 -4.28 26.89 -13.31
N VAL A 651 -3.35 27.84 -13.30
CA VAL A 651 -2.73 28.40 -14.48
C VAL A 651 -1.23 28.33 -14.35
N SER A 652 -0.54 27.73 -15.32
CA SER A 652 0.92 27.74 -15.36
C SER A 652 1.48 28.00 -16.75
N VAL A 653 2.73 28.44 -16.80
CA VAL A 653 3.54 28.55 -18.03
C VAL A 653 5.02 28.52 -17.68
N TRP A 654 5.82 27.82 -18.47
CA TRP A 654 7.27 27.81 -18.33
C TRP A 654 7.89 28.97 -19.12
N VAL A 655 8.83 29.68 -18.52
CA VAL A 655 9.49 30.85 -19.14
C VAL A 655 11.01 30.78 -19.00
N LYS A 656 11.73 31.35 -19.97
CA LYS A 656 13.20 31.44 -19.98
C LYS A 656 13.65 32.73 -20.66
N LEU A 657 14.55 33.49 -20.05
CA LEU A 657 15.08 34.69 -20.68
C LEU A 657 16.01 34.34 -21.85
N ALA A 658 16.00 35.16 -22.89
CA ALA A 658 16.85 34.95 -24.05
C ALA A 658 18.34 35.18 -23.73
N ALA A 659 19.21 34.47 -24.45
CA ALA A 659 20.65 34.54 -24.23
C ALA A 659 21.19 35.98 -24.34
N GLY A 660 21.74 36.50 -23.23
CA GLY A 660 22.28 37.86 -23.14
C GLY A 660 21.37 38.88 -22.45
N ALA A 661 20.13 38.52 -22.10
CA ALA A 661 19.36 39.26 -21.11
C ALA A 661 19.99 39.11 -19.70
N ALA A 662 19.80 40.11 -18.84
CA ALA A 662 20.08 39.99 -17.41
C ALA A 662 18.90 39.29 -16.72
N ASP A 663 19.13 38.71 -15.55
CA ASP A 663 18.06 38.11 -14.74
C ASP A 663 17.00 39.17 -14.39
N ALA A 664 15.74 38.81 -14.56
CA ALA A 664 14.60 39.72 -14.54
C ALA A 664 13.38 38.99 -13.97
N THR A 665 12.49 39.72 -13.31
CA THR A 665 11.22 39.16 -12.82
C THR A 665 10.29 39.00 -14.02
N LEU A 666 9.72 37.81 -14.19
CA LEU A 666 8.60 37.57 -15.09
C LEU A 666 7.30 37.41 -14.31
N TYR A 667 6.22 37.71 -15.01
CA TYR A 667 4.94 38.07 -14.42
C TYR A 667 3.82 37.42 -15.21
N LEU A 668 3.04 36.55 -14.60
CA LEU A 668 1.82 36.01 -15.19
C LEU A 668 0.61 36.81 -14.70
N THR A 669 -0.13 37.40 -15.62
CA THR A 669 -1.26 38.31 -15.38
C THR A 669 -2.49 37.84 -16.14
N ALA A 670 -3.62 37.65 -15.47
CA ALA A 670 -4.92 37.48 -16.11
C ALA A 670 -5.51 38.83 -16.50
N LYS A 671 -6.07 38.96 -17.71
CA LYS A 671 -6.74 40.17 -18.19
C LYS A 671 -8.23 39.91 -18.47
N ARG A 672 -9.09 40.78 -17.96
CA ARG A 672 -10.54 40.86 -18.24
C ARG A 672 -10.86 42.03 -19.19
N GLU A 673 -12.04 42.00 -19.81
CA GLU A 673 -12.51 43.09 -20.68
C GLU A 673 -12.66 44.43 -19.92
N ASP A 674 -12.48 45.56 -20.61
CA ASP A 674 -12.60 46.93 -20.09
C ASP A 674 -14.03 47.22 -19.57
N ASP A 675 -14.22 47.14 -18.25
CA ASP A 675 -15.40 47.70 -17.60
C ASP A 675 -15.19 49.20 -17.46
N SER A 676 -16.01 49.94 -18.20
CA SER A 676 -15.93 51.39 -18.50
C SER A 676 -15.77 52.39 -17.33
N ASP A 677 -15.65 51.93 -16.09
CA ASP A 677 -15.24 52.69 -14.92
C ASP A 677 -13.70 52.71 -14.77
N SER A 678 -13.07 53.71 -15.39
CA SER A 678 -11.63 53.94 -15.35
C SER A 678 -11.04 54.32 -13.97
N SER A 679 -11.71 53.98 -12.85
CA SER A 679 -11.32 54.38 -11.49
C SER A 679 -10.76 53.26 -10.61
N THR A 680 -10.92 51.98 -10.98
CA THR A 680 -10.50 50.84 -10.12
C THR A 680 -9.38 49.95 -10.70
N TYR A 681 -9.17 49.89 -12.02
CA TYR A 681 -8.18 48.99 -12.68
C TYR A 681 -8.36 47.49 -12.31
N GLU A 682 -9.59 47.04 -12.06
CA GLU A 682 -9.89 45.64 -11.70
C GLU A 682 -9.73 44.65 -12.87
N GLU A 683 -9.37 45.12 -14.07
CA GLU A 683 -9.15 44.30 -15.27
C GLU A 683 -7.96 43.33 -15.17
N TYR A 684 -6.95 43.63 -14.36
CA TYR A 684 -5.68 42.88 -14.32
C TYR A 684 -5.50 42.18 -12.97
N SER A 685 -5.33 40.85 -12.97
CA SER A 685 -5.06 40.05 -11.78
C SER A 685 -3.72 39.32 -11.89
N ARG A 686 -2.80 39.56 -10.95
CA ARG A 686 -1.53 38.85 -10.84
C ARG A 686 -1.81 37.40 -10.43
N VAL A 687 -1.39 36.45 -11.26
CA VAL A 687 -1.52 35.01 -11.02
C VAL A 687 -0.24 34.47 -10.38
N ALA A 688 0.92 34.78 -10.98
CA ALA A 688 2.22 34.32 -10.51
C ALA A 688 3.35 35.31 -10.87
N GLU A 689 4.47 35.20 -10.17
CA GLU A 689 5.73 35.88 -10.50
C GLU A 689 6.94 35.03 -10.12
N ALA A 690 8.00 35.08 -10.93
CA ALA A 690 9.25 34.37 -10.66
C ALA A 690 10.45 35.12 -11.28
N THR A 691 11.64 34.97 -10.71
CA THR A 691 12.87 35.50 -11.32
C THR A 691 13.35 34.53 -12.40
N GLY A 692 13.26 34.94 -13.66
CA GLY A 692 13.81 34.21 -14.79
C GLY A 692 15.27 34.55 -15.05
N SER A 693 15.96 33.63 -15.71
CA SER A 693 17.34 33.81 -16.16
C SER A 693 17.51 33.21 -17.56
N ALA A 694 18.65 33.47 -18.19
CA ALA A 694 19.01 32.77 -19.43
C ALA A 694 19.55 31.34 -19.18
N SER A 695 19.82 30.95 -17.93
CA SER A 695 20.46 29.66 -17.60
C SER A 695 19.46 28.50 -17.55
N GLY A 696 18.31 28.67 -16.90
CA GLY A 696 17.26 27.66 -16.74
C GLY A 696 15.90 28.11 -17.28
N TRP A 697 14.96 27.17 -17.44
CA TRP A 697 13.53 27.47 -17.51
C TRP A 697 12.99 27.58 -16.07
N VAL A 698 11.99 28.42 -15.85
CA VAL A 698 11.28 28.56 -14.56
C VAL A 698 9.78 28.61 -14.81
N GLU A 699 8.99 28.02 -13.93
CA GLU A 699 7.53 28.06 -14.02
C GLU A 699 6.96 29.33 -13.38
N LEU A 700 5.95 29.91 -14.03
CA LEU A 700 5.03 30.87 -13.44
C LEU A 700 3.71 30.11 -13.22
N SER A 701 3.41 29.71 -11.99
CA SER A 701 2.21 28.94 -11.64
C SER A 701 1.42 29.58 -10.49
N GLY A 702 0.09 29.60 -10.58
CA GLY A 702 -0.81 30.08 -9.53
C GLY A 702 -2.29 29.96 -9.94
N THR A 703 -3.20 30.30 -9.03
CA THR A 703 -4.64 30.22 -9.30
C THR A 703 -5.22 31.52 -9.88
N TYR A 704 -6.29 31.39 -10.66
CA TYR A 704 -7.10 32.50 -11.16
C TYR A 704 -8.59 32.20 -11.02
N THR A 705 -9.32 33.03 -10.27
CA THR A 705 -10.79 32.94 -10.17
C THR A 705 -11.46 33.88 -11.18
N GLN A 706 -12.14 33.33 -12.19
CA GLN A 706 -12.87 34.12 -13.18
C GLN A 706 -14.15 34.68 -12.57
N SER A 707 -14.32 36.01 -12.51
CA SER A 707 -15.47 36.63 -11.84
C SER A 707 -16.01 37.89 -12.54
N GLY A 708 -17.33 37.93 -12.77
CA GLY A 708 -18.14 39.08 -13.18
C GLY A 708 -17.88 39.59 -14.60
N THR A 709 -16.70 40.15 -14.82
CA THR A 709 -16.27 40.76 -16.09
C THR A 709 -15.64 39.71 -16.99
N PRO A 710 -16.00 39.62 -18.29
CA PRO A 710 -15.51 38.55 -19.18
C PRO A 710 -13.99 38.48 -19.24
N PHE A 711 -13.46 37.25 -19.30
CA PHE A 711 -12.04 36.99 -19.50
C PHE A 711 -11.60 37.32 -20.93
N GLU A 712 -10.41 37.90 -21.11
CA GLU A 712 -9.86 38.23 -22.43
C GLU A 712 -8.65 37.33 -22.80
N HIS A 713 -7.60 37.32 -21.97
CA HIS A 713 -6.40 36.48 -22.15
C HIS A 713 -5.48 36.55 -20.91
N PHE A 714 -4.52 35.63 -20.83
CA PHE A 714 -3.36 35.78 -19.96
C PHE A 714 -2.25 36.57 -20.65
N ILE A 715 -1.43 37.27 -19.88
CA ILE A 715 -0.26 38.03 -20.31
C ILE A 715 0.96 37.54 -19.50
N ILE A 716 2.07 37.32 -20.19
CA ILE A 716 3.39 37.15 -19.59
C ILE A 716 4.12 38.49 -19.75
N GLU A 717 4.59 39.09 -18.67
CA GLU A 717 5.27 40.38 -18.65
C GLU A 717 6.65 40.25 -17.98
N SER A 718 7.46 41.32 -18.00
CA SER A 718 8.72 41.36 -17.25
C SER A 718 9.13 42.78 -16.87
N ASP A 719 9.75 42.92 -15.68
CA ASP A 719 10.27 44.19 -15.14
C ASP A 719 11.41 44.82 -15.96
N ASP A 720 12.13 44.04 -16.77
CA ASP A 720 12.96 44.56 -17.87
C ASP A 720 12.10 44.68 -19.13
N GLY A 721 11.74 45.91 -19.50
CA GLY A 721 10.96 46.22 -20.72
C GLY A 721 11.67 45.97 -22.05
N SER A 722 12.92 45.52 -22.04
CA SER A 722 13.74 45.20 -23.22
C SER A 722 14.16 43.73 -23.32
N ALA A 723 14.06 42.96 -22.23
CA ALA A 723 14.42 41.56 -22.20
C ALA A 723 13.54 40.74 -23.16
N SER A 724 14.16 40.01 -24.09
CA SER A 724 13.47 38.99 -24.90
C SER A 724 13.41 37.69 -24.10
N TYR A 725 12.35 36.90 -24.27
CA TYR A 725 12.18 35.64 -23.54
C TYR A 725 11.32 34.64 -24.31
N TYR A 726 11.50 33.38 -23.96
CA TYR A 726 10.73 32.24 -24.42
C TYR A 726 9.64 31.91 -23.39
N ALA A 727 8.49 31.45 -23.85
CA ALA A 727 7.46 30.83 -23.03
C ALA A 727 6.92 29.56 -23.70
N ASP A 728 6.56 28.59 -22.87
CA ASP A 728 6.27 27.21 -23.29
C ASP A 728 5.36 26.51 -22.28
N ASP A 729 4.74 25.40 -22.68
CA ASP A 729 3.85 24.58 -21.84
C ASP A 729 2.78 25.39 -21.07
N PHE A 730 2.09 26.32 -21.74
CA PHE A 730 0.98 27.06 -21.10
C PHE A 730 -0.16 26.10 -20.72
N SER A 731 -0.62 26.17 -19.47
CA SER A 731 -1.69 25.32 -18.90
C SER A 731 -2.77 26.16 -18.21
N VAL A 732 -4.04 25.74 -18.33
CA VAL A 732 -5.20 26.35 -17.68
C VAL A 732 -6.21 25.25 -17.34
N ILE A 733 -6.28 24.79 -16.10
CA ILE A 733 -7.11 23.65 -15.67
C ILE A 733 -8.15 24.16 -14.67
N GLY A 734 -9.44 23.84 -14.86
CA GLY A 734 -10.53 24.36 -14.03
C GLY A 734 -11.03 23.36 -12.99
N GLU A 735 -11.27 23.83 -11.76
CA GLU A 735 -12.04 23.06 -10.78
C GLU A 735 -13.54 23.07 -11.12
N THR A 736 -14.20 21.95 -10.83
CA THR A 736 -15.66 21.82 -10.85
C THR A 736 -16.16 21.25 -9.54
N GLN A 737 -17.42 21.56 -9.21
CA GLN A 737 -18.02 21.08 -7.97
C GLN A 737 -18.57 19.66 -8.10
N ASP A 738 -17.93 18.76 -7.36
CA ASP A 738 -18.52 17.63 -6.64
C ASP A 738 -19.20 16.52 -7.48
N GLY A 739 -18.43 15.49 -7.81
CA GLY A 739 -18.88 14.24 -8.46
C GLY A 739 -17.68 13.32 -8.70
N GLY A 740 -17.62 12.19 -7.99
CA GLY A 740 -16.38 11.43 -7.84
C GLY A 740 -15.96 10.51 -9.00
N ASN A 741 -14.68 10.12 -8.89
CA ASN A 741 -13.93 9.09 -9.60
C ASN A 741 -13.28 9.47 -10.96
N GLY A 742 -11.95 9.33 -10.98
CA GLY A 742 -11.04 9.76 -12.05
C GLY A 742 -9.67 10.05 -11.47
N GLY A 743 -9.01 9.04 -10.89
CA GLY A 743 -7.71 9.18 -10.24
C GLY A 743 -6.60 9.47 -11.23
N VAL A 744 -5.61 10.27 -10.82
CA VAL A 744 -4.36 10.45 -11.56
C VAL A 744 -3.36 9.43 -11.02
N ILE A 745 -3.08 8.38 -11.78
CA ILE A 745 -1.96 7.48 -11.50
C ILE A 745 -0.68 8.21 -11.93
N ASP A 746 0.25 8.45 -11.00
CA ASP A 746 1.61 8.88 -11.35
C ASP A 746 2.63 7.82 -10.90
N HIS A 747 2.95 6.92 -11.82
CA HIS A 747 4.29 6.35 -12.05
C HIS A 747 4.28 5.70 -13.43
N ASP A 748 5.14 6.18 -14.35
CA ASP A 748 5.61 5.44 -15.53
C ASP A 748 4.57 4.69 -16.39
N PHE A 749 3.33 5.19 -16.50
CA PHE A 749 2.32 4.63 -17.41
C PHE A 749 2.82 4.75 -18.85
N PHE A 750 3.22 3.63 -19.45
CA PHE A 750 3.75 3.62 -20.81
C PHE A 750 2.67 3.31 -21.85
N VAL A 751 2.87 3.84 -23.06
CA VAL A 751 2.20 3.32 -24.26
C VAL A 751 3.25 2.79 -25.22
N GLY A 752 3.25 1.47 -25.36
CA GLY A 752 4.28 0.68 -26.03
C GLY A 752 3.80 -0.01 -27.30
N ASN A 753 4.73 -0.66 -27.98
CA ASN A 753 4.43 -1.40 -29.21
C ASN A 753 5.44 -2.52 -29.50
N ILE A 754 5.18 -3.29 -30.56
CA ILE A 754 6.07 -4.34 -31.04
C ILE A 754 7.03 -3.89 -32.15
N THR A 755 8.11 -4.66 -32.30
CA THR A 755 8.92 -4.70 -33.52
C THR A 755 8.07 -4.89 -34.77
N THR A 756 8.45 -4.29 -35.91
CA THR A 756 7.75 -4.48 -37.18
C THR A 756 8.48 -5.50 -38.06
N SER A 757 7.99 -6.74 -38.12
CA SER A 757 8.59 -7.82 -38.92
C SER A 757 10.09 -8.05 -38.62
N GLY A 758 10.42 -8.30 -37.36
CA GLY A 758 11.79 -8.59 -36.91
C GLY A 758 12.78 -7.43 -36.98
N ASN A 759 12.30 -6.18 -37.06
CA ASN A 759 13.13 -4.99 -37.05
C ASN A 759 12.45 -3.89 -36.21
N VAL A 760 13.24 -3.05 -35.53
CA VAL A 760 12.74 -1.81 -34.95
C VAL A 760 12.73 -0.72 -36.02
N ARG A 761 11.63 0.03 -36.16
CA ARG A 761 11.59 1.18 -37.07
C ARG A 761 12.37 2.35 -36.50
N SER A 762 12.98 3.16 -37.36
CA SER A 762 13.74 4.34 -36.94
C SER A 762 12.88 5.46 -36.33
N ASP A 763 11.57 5.38 -36.48
CA ASP A 763 10.57 6.31 -35.92
C ASP A 763 9.84 5.75 -34.69
N PHE A 764 10.26 4.60 -34.15
CA PHE A 764 9.54 3.92 -33.06
C PHE A 764 9.35 4.82 -31.82
N VAL A 765 10.43 5.43 -31.32
CA VAL A 765 10.39 6.37 -30.17
C VAL A 765 9.79 7.74 -30.47
N GLN A 766 9.24 7.97 -31.68
CA GLN A 766 8.39 9.13 -31.94
C GLN A 766 6.95 8.89 -31.45
N TYR A 767 6.60 7.62 -31.18
CA TYR A 767 5.23 7.20 -30.91
C TYR A 767 5.10 6.35 -29.64
N TRP A 768 6.12 5.57 -29.29
CA TRP A 768 6.04 4.50 -28.28
C TRP A 768 7.18 4.57 -27.27
N ASP A 769 6.85 4.40 -25.99
CA ASP A 769 7.79 4.57 -24.86
C ASP A 769 8.27 3.22 -24.30
N GLN A 770 7.87 2.11 -24.92
CA GLN A 770 8.18 0.74 -24.48
C GLN A 770 8.22 -0.16 -25.73
N ILE A 771 9.10 -1.17 -25.74
CA ILE A 771 9.23 -2.11 -26.87
C ILE A 771 9.21 -3.59 -26.48
N THR A 772 8.41 -4.35 -27.24
CA THR A 772 8.28 -5.81 -27.14
C THR A 772 8.70 -6.48 -28.47
N PRO A 773 9.44 -7.61 -28.48
CA PRO A 773 9.64 -8.41 -29.70
C PRO A 773 8.36 -9.16 -30.09
N GLU A 774 7.91 -9.04 -31.34
CA GLU A 774 6.68 -9.71 -31.84
C GLU A 774 6.83 -11.24 -31.87
N ASN A 775 8.00 -11.69 -32.34
CA ASN A 775 8.30 -13.11 -32.54
C ASN A 775 9.73 -13.50 -32.16
N GLU A 776 10.63 -12.52 -32.05
CA GLU A 776 12.07 -12.71 -32.03
C GLU A 776 12.59 -13.16 -30.66
N GLY A 777 11.80 -12.93 -29.60
CA GLY A 777 12.07 -13.36 -28.23
C GLY A 777 11.36 -14.64 -27.81
N LYS A 778 10.51 -15.22 -28.66
CA LYS A 778 9.82 -16.50 -28.39
C LYS A 778 10.81 -17.66 -28.49
N TRP A 779 10.77 -18.59 -27.54
CA TRP A 779 11.79 -19.65 -27.39
C TRP A 779 12.08 -20.43 -28.69
N GLY A 780 11.07 -20.85 -29.45
CA GLY A 780 11.29 -21.59 -30.71
C GLY A 780 11.93 -20.77 -31.85
N SER A 781 11.82 -19.44 -31.80
CA SER A 781 12.51 -18.51 -32.70
C SER A 781 13.99 -18.37 -32.35
N VAL A 782 14.31 -18.36 -31.06
CA VAL A 782 15.69 -18.25 -30.57
C VAL A 782 16.40 -19.61 -30.65
N GLU A 783 15.74 -20.71 -30.27
CA GLU A 783 16.36 -22.03 -30.11
C GLU A 783 15.72 -23.11 -31.00
N THR A 784 15.64 -22.84 -32.31
CA THR A 784 15.10 -23.80 -33.29
C THR A 784 15.87 -25.14 -33.34
N SER A 785 17.07 -25.21 -32.76
CA SER A 785 17.84 -26.45 -32.55
C SER A 785 18.44 -26.43 -31.15
N ARG A 786 18.23 -27.51 -30.38
CA ARG A 786 18.72 -27.67 -29.01
C ARG A 786 20.20 -27.32 -28.87
N ASP A 787 20.54 -26.59 -27.82
CA ASP A 787 21.87 -26.05 -27.49
C ASP A 787 22.40 -25.01 -28.52
N VAL A 788 21.56 -24.46 -29.41
CA VAL A 788 21.96 -23.55 -30.49
C VAL A 788 21.05 -22.32 -30.56
N TYR A 789 21.36 -21.33 -29.74
CA TYR A 789 20.66 -20.05 -29.70
C TYR A 789 20.99 -19.11 -30.87
N ASN A 790 19.96 -18.42 -31.36
CA ASN A 790 20.01 -17.33 -32.31
C ASN A 790 19.34 -16.07 -31.74
N TRP A 791 20.03 -15.43 -30.79
CA TRP A 791 19.57 -14.21 -30.11
C TRP A 791 19.42 -12.95 -31.01
N SER A 792 19.74 -13.02 -32.30
CA SER A 792 20.02 -11.83 -33.13
C SER A 792 18.86 -10.85 -33.29
N GLY A 793 17.61 -11.32 -33.19
CA GLY A 793 16.42 -10.46 -33.27
C GLY A 793 16.10 -9.80 -31.93
N GLN A 794 16.11 -10.58 -30.85
CA GLN A 794 15.90 -10.07 -29.50
C GLN A 794 17.01 -9.11 -29.05
N ASP A 795 18.26 -9.39 -29.42
CA ASP A 795 19.41 -8.49 -29.25
C ASP A 795 19.16 -7.10 -29.86
N GLN A 796 18.49 -7.01 -31.02
CA GLN A 796 18.23 -5.73 -31.68
C GLN A 796 17.17 -4.91 -30.94
N ALA A 797 16.09 -5.53 -30.49
CA ALA A 797 15.04 -4.86 -29.73
C ALA A 797 15.55 -4.42 -28.35
N TYR A 798 16.28 -5.27 -27.63
CA TYR A 798 16.88 -4.96 -26.33
C TYR A 798 17.92 -3.83 -26.43
N GLN A 799 18.86 -3.91 -27.38
CA GLN A 799 19.86 -2.85 -27.58
C GLN A 799 19.23 -1.53 -28.03
N TYR A 800 18.13 -1.57 -28.78
CA TYR A 800 17.38 -0.37 -29.14
C TYR A 800 16.71 0.25 -27.91
N ALA A 801 16.12 -0.57 -27.04
CA ALA A 801 15.52 -0.11 -25.78
C ALA A 801 16.55 0.63 -24.91
N GLN A 802 17.68 -0.02 -24.64
CA GLN A 802 18.81 0.58 -23.90
C GLN A 802 19.35 1.87 -24.54
N GLN A 803 19.43 1.93 -25.88
CA GLN A 803 19.94 3.11 -26.59
C GLN A 803 19.02 4.33 -26.53
N ASN A 804 17.72 4.13 -26.31
CA ASN A 804 16.72 5.21 -26.28
C ASN A 804 16.12 5.42 -24.89
N GLY A 805 16.51 4.65 -23.87
CA GLY A 805 16.03 4.79 -22.50
C GLY A 805 14.57 4.38 -22.30
N ILE A 806 14.06 3.45 -23.11
CA ILE A 806 12.69 2.93 -23.01
C ILE A 806 12.68 1.53 -22.40
N PRO A 807 11.64 1.12 -21.63
CA PRO A 807 11.56 -0.23 -21.08
C PRO A 807 11.48 -1.31 -22.17
N PHE A 808 12.21 -2.40 -21.94
CA PHE A 808 12.12 -3.62 -22.74
C PHE A 808 11.19 -4.62 -22.05
N LYS A 809 10.18 -5.13 -22.77
CA LYS A 809 9.35 -6.25 -22.33
C LYS A 809 9.74 -7.50 -23.11
N ALA A 810 10.06 -8.58 -22.40
CA ALA A 810 10.29 -9.88 -23.00
C ALA A 810 8.97 -10.62 -23.21
N HIS A 811 8.75 -11.08 -24.43
CA HIS A 811 7.62 -11.94 -24.80
C HIS A 811 8.16 -13.12 -25.62
N THR A 812 8.13 -14.36 -25.15
CA THR A 812 7.69 -14.87 -23.82
C THR A 812 8.56 -16.08 -23.45
N LEU A 813 8.73 -16.36 -22.15
CA LEU A 813 9.59 -17.45 -21.69
C LEU A 813 8.95 -18.83 -21.91
N VAL A 814 7.71 -19.05 -21.48
CA VAL A 814 7.03 -20.36 -21.52
C VAL A 814 5.63 -20.24 -22.13
N TRP A 815 5.42 -20.92 -23.27
CA TRP A 815 4.17 -20.89 -24.02
C TRP A 815 3.93 -22.22 -24.76
N GLY A 816 2.68 -22.68 -24.84
CA GLY A 816 2.30 -23.85 -25.63
C GLY A 816 2.21 -23.62 -27.14
N SER A 817 2.66 -22.46 -27.64
CA SER A 817 2.90 -22.18 -29.06
C SER A 817 4.29 -21.58 -29.27
N GLN A 818 4.79 -21.61 -30.51
CA GLN A 818 6.10 -21.10 -30.92
C GLN A 818 7.30 -21.51 -30.03
N TYR A 819 7.21 -22.64 -29.33
CA TYR A 819 8.28 -23.26 -28.55
C TYR A 819 9.11 -24.25 -29.41
N PRO A 820 10.31 -24.67 -28.97
CA PRO A 820 11.10 -25.64 -29.71
C PRO A 820 10.48 -27.05 -29.74
N SER A 821 10.00 -27.48 -30.90
CA SER A 821 9.41 -28.83 -31.10
C SER A 821 10.29 -30.04 -30.73
N TRP A 822 11.60 -29.85 -30.49
CA TRP A 822 12.46 -30.93 -30.00
C TRP A 822 12.21 -31.27 -28.52
N ILE A 823 11.67 -30.33 -27.72
CA ILE A 823 11.42 -30.50 -26.29
C ILE A 823 10.38 -31.60 -26.00
N ASP A 824 9.41 -31.81 -26.89
CA ASP A 824 8.39 -32.87 -26.79
C ASP A 824 8.96 -34.29 -26.82
N SER A 825 10.17 -34.46 -27.38
CA SER A 825 10.83 -35.76 -27.47
C SER A 825 11.63 -36.16 -26.21
N LEU A 826 11.79 -35.22 -25.28
CA LEU A 826 12.58 -35.37 -24.06
C LEU A 826 11.77 -35.98 -22.92
N SER A 827 12.46 -36.59 -21.94
CA SER A 827 11.84 -37.01 -20.69
C SER A 827 11.43 -35.80 -19.82
N PRO A 828 10.48 -35.93 -18.88
CA PRO A 828 10.11 -34.85 -17.96
C PRO A 828 11.27 -34.18 -17.22
N ALA A 829 12.30 -34.94 -16.83
CA ALA A 829 13.48 -34.39 -16.16
C ALA A 829 14.33 -33.54 -17.11
N GLU A 830 14.55 -34.02 -18.34
CA GLU A 830 15.20 -33.22 -19.39
C GLU A 830 14.33 -32.01 -19.77
N GLN A 831 13.00 -32.11 -19.80
CA GLN A 831 12.11 -30.96 -20.03
C GLN A 831 12.28 -29.90 -18.92
N ALA A 832 12.42 -30.30 -17.66
CA ALA A 832 12.70 -29.39 -16.55
C ALA A 832 14.09 -28.71 -16.69
N GLU A 833 15.13 -29.48 -17.00
CA GLU A 833 16.51 -28.98 -17.19
C GLU A 833 16.57 -27.91 -18.30
N GLU A 834 15.89 -28.14 -19.43
CA GLU A 834 15.90 -27.22 -20.58
C GLU A 834 15.07 -25.95 -20.34
N ILE A 835 13.98 -26.03 -19.56
CA ILE A 835 13.21 -24.85 -19.16
C ILE A 835 14.05 -23.97 -18.22
N GLU A 836 14.71 -24.58 -17.23
CA GLU A 836 15.59 -23.85 -16.31
C GLU A 836 16.80 -23.24 -17.05
N GLU A 837 17.40 -23.97 -17.99
CA GLU A 837 18.47 -23.48 -18.87
C GLU A 837 18.02 -22.29 -19.73
N TRP A 838 16.88 -22.39 -20.42
CA TRP A 838 16.32 -21.30 -21.22
C TRP A 838 16.08 -20.03 -20.41
N ILE A 839 15.41 -20.14 -19.25
CA ILE A 839 15.12 -19.00 -18.36
C ILE A 839 16.43 -18.37 -17.87
N ARG A 840 17.36 -19.18 -17.36
CA ARG A 840 18.66 -18.72 -16.86
C ARG A 840 19.47 -18.01 -17.93
N ASP A 841 19.60 -18.60 -19.11
CA ASP A 841 20.44 -18.07 -20.20
C ASP A 841 19.81 -16.80 -20.83
N PHE A 842 18.47 -16.70 -20.87
CA PHE A 842 17.78 -15.45 -21.17
C PHE A 842 18.10 -14.37 -20.13
N CYS A 843 17.85 -14.63 -18.84
CA CYS A 843 18.04 -13.65 -17.78
C CYS A 843 19.50 -13.18 -17.66
N GLN A 844 20.47 -14.11 -17.77
CA GLN A 844 21.90 -13.78 -17.77
C GLN A 844 22.30 -12.89 -18.95
N ARG A 845 21.60 -13.01 -20.09
CA ARG A 845 21.87 -12.22 -21.30
C ARG A 845 21.24 -10.83 -21.25
N TYR A 846 20.08 -10.69 -20.63
CA TYR A 846 19.27 -9.47 -20.62
C TYR A 846 18.91 -9.01 -19.19
N PRO A 847 19.90 -8.72 -18.33
CA PRO A 847 19.66 -8.45 -16.90
C PRO A 847 18.83 -7.19 -16.64
N GLU A 848 18.87 -6.19 -17.54
CA GLU A 848 18.06 -4.96 -17.44
C GLU A 848 16.68 -5.12 -18.14
N THR A 849 16.11 -6.32 -18.14
CA THR A 849 14.75 -6.54 -18.67
C THR A 849 13.73 -6.03 -17.67
N ALA A 850 12.96 -5.00 -18.02
CA ALA A 850 11.99 -4.39 -17.10
C ALA A 850 10.79 -5.31 -16.83
N MET A 851 10.28 -5.98 -17.86
CA MET A 851 9.04 -6.78 -17.80
C MET A 851 9.18 -8.08 -18.58
N ILE A 852 8.54 -9.16 -18.11
CA ILE A 852 8.59 -10.47 -18.75
C ILE A 852 7.19 -11.11 -18.74
N ASP A 853 6.65 -11.43 -19.92
CA ASP A 853 5.58 -12.42 -20.02
C ASP A 853 6.18 -13.81 -19.74
N VAL A 854 6.12 -14.26 -18.48
CA VAL A 854 6.79 -15.48 -18.01
C VAL A 854 6.05 -16.72 -18.50
N VAL A 855 4.73 -16.75 -18.27
CA VAL A 855 3.83 -17.78 -18.80
C VAL A 855 2.80 -17.09 -19.68
N ASN A 856 2.61 -17.62 -20.89
CA ASN A 856 1.65 -17.13 -21.87
C ASN A 856 0.56 -18.19 -22.15
N GLU A 857 -0.69 -17.75 -22.24
CA GLU A 857 -1.86 -18.51 -22.73
C GLU A 857 -2.14 -19.83 -22.01
N SER A 858 -1.98 -19.83 -20.69
CA SER A 858 -2.12 -21.03 -19.84
C SER A 858 -3.56 -21.37 -19.46
N THR A 859 -4.54 -20.51 -19.72
CA THR A 859 -5.96 -20.77 -19.46
C THR A 859 -6.45 -22.05 -20.17
N PRO A 860 -7.22 -22.93 -19.50
CA PRO A 860 -7.71 -24.15 -20.12
C PRO A 860 -8.49 -23.92 -21.43
N GLY A 861 -7.99 -24.51 -22.52
CA GLY A 861 -8.57 -24.34 -23.86
C GLY A 861 -7.84 -23.35 -24.77
N HIS A 862 -6.84 -22.63 -24.25
CA HIS A 862 -5.93 -21.78 -25.02
C HIS A 862 -4.68 -22.58 -25.47
N ALA A 863 -3.47 -22.10 -25.24
CA ALA A 863 -2.21 -22.76 -25.61
C ALA A 863 -1.31 -23.03 -24.37
N PRO A 864 -1.77 -23.81 -23.38
CA PRO A 864 -0.98 -24.11 -22.19
C PRO A 864 0.29 -24.90 -22.55
N ALA A 865 1.39 -24.59 -21.86
CA ALA A 865 2.70 -25.19 -22.08
C ALA A 865 2.77 -26.63 -21.54
N GLY A 866 2.12 -27.57 -22.23
CA GLY A 866 2.03 -28.97 -21.82
C GLY A 866 3.38 -29.72 -21.71
N TYR A 867 4.50 -29.12 -22.10
CA TYR A 867 5.85 -29.62 -21.79
C TYR A 867 6.32 -29.21 -20.38
N ALA A 868 5.94 -28.02 -19.91
CA ALA A 868 6.19 -27.56 -18.55
C ALA A 868 5.28 -28.29 -17.53
N GLU A 869 4.01 -28.53 -17.88
CA GLU A 869 3.10 -29.36 -17.08
C GLU A 869 3.65 -30.79 -16.91
N ARG A 870 4.23 -31.39 -17.97
CA ARG A 870 4.89 -32.70 -17.87
C ARG A 870 6.15 -32.66 -17.01
N ALA A 871 6.92 -31.57 -17.06
CA ALA A 871 8.16 -31.40 -16.32
C ALA A 871 7.93 -31.22 -14.81
N PHE A 872 6.95 -30.40 -14.43
CA PHE A 872 6.77 -29.90 -13.06
C PHE A 872 5.46 -30.34 -12.38
N GLY A 873 4.49 -30.90 -13.11
CA GLY A 873 3.20 -31.34 -12.58
C GLY A 873 2.10 -30.27 -12.65
N SER A 874 1.12 -30.33 -11.76
CA SER A 874 0.00 -29.39 -11.70
C SER A 874 0.45 -27.94 -11.46
N ASP A 875 1.50 -27.78 -10.65
CA ASP A 875 1.92 -26.49 -10.11
C ASP A 875 2.98 -25.83 -11.01
N TRP A 876 3.04 -26.24 -12.29
CA TRP A 876 4.08 -25.85 -13.24
C TRP A 876 4.14 -24.35 -13.49
N ILE A 877 3.02 -23.63 -13.40
CA ILE A 877 2.97 -22.17 -13.52
C ILE A 877 3.79 -21.57 -12.38
N ILE A 878 3.45 -21.90 -11.14
CA ILE A 878 4.17 -21.44 -9.93
C ILE A 878 5.67 -21.78 -10.08
N ARG A 879 6.00 -23.01 -10.46
CA ARG A 879 7.40 -23.44 -10.60
C ARG A 879 8.18 -22.68 -11.68
N VAL A 880 7.54 -22.29 -12.78
CA VAL A 880 8.17 -21.47 -13.83
C VAL A 880 8.38 -20.03 -13.35
N PHE A 881 7.45 -19.47 -12.58
CA PHE A 881 7.62 -18.15 -11.96
C PHE A 881 8.72 -18.14 -10.88
N GLU A 882 8.82 -19.18 -10.05
CA GLU A 882 9.95 -19.35 -9.11
C GLU A 882 11.31 -19.33 -9.84
N LEU A 883 11.42 -20.06 -10.97
CA LEU A 883 12.62 -20.06 -11.80
C LEU A 883 12.88 -18.68 -12.42
N ALA A 884 11.84 -17.99 -12.90
CA ALA A 884 11.96 -16.64 -13.43
C ALA A 884 12.46 -15.66 -12.36
N ARG A 885 11.87 -15.64 -11.15
CA ARG A 885 12.34 -14.80 -10.03
C ARG A 885 13.76 -15.14 -9.59
N GLN A 886 14.14 -16.43 -9.62
CA GLN A 886 15.50 -16.87 -9.26
C GLN A 886 16.58 -16.30 -10.19
N TYR A 887 16.29 -16.14 -11.49
CA TYR A 887 17.28 -15.73 -12.49
C TYR A 887 17.12 -14.29 -13.01
N CYS A 888 15.89 -13.75 -13.03
CA CYS A 888 15.52 -12.38 -13.34
C CYS A 888 14.91 -11.71 -12.08
N PRO A 889 15.69 -11.47 -11.01
CA PRO A 889 15.16 -10.97 -9.74
C PRO A 889 14.55 -9.57 -9.86
N ASP A 890 15.11 -8.72 -10.72
CA ASP A 890 14.76 -7.30 -10.85
C ASP A 890 13.64 -7.02 -11.88
N SER A 891 13.10 -8.05 -12.53
CA SER A 891 12.05 -7.93 -13.55
C SER A 891 10.64 -8.04 -12.97
N ILE A 892 9.69 -7.31 -13.57
CA ILE A 892 8.25 -7.51 -13.36
C ILE A 892 7.82 -8.78 -14.10
N LEU A 893 7.29 -9.76 -13.36
CA LEU A 893 6.91 -11.08 -13.84
C LEU A 893 5.40 -11.15 -14.11
N ILE A 894 5.04 -11.31 -15.38
CA ILE A 894 3.66 -11.18 -15.88
C ILE A 894 3.09 -12.55 -16.27
N LEU A 895 1.87 -12.85 -15.82
CA LEU A 895 1.05 -13.96 -16.32
C LEU A 895 0.12 -13.43 -17.42
N ASN A 896 0.34 -13.82 -18.67
CA ASN A 896 -0.26 -13.19 -19.85
C ASN A 896 -1.26 -14.12 -20.57
N ASP A 897 -2.44 -13.61 -20.94
CA ASP A 897 -3.45 -14.43 -21.64
C ASP A 897 -4.47 -13.59 -22.48
N TYR A 898 -5.12 -14.25 -23.46
CA TYR A 898 -6.17 -13.67 -24.30
C TYR A 898 -7.58 -14.02 -23.81
N ASN A 899 -8.60 -13.42 -24.43
CA ASN A 899 -10.03 -13.57 -24.10
C ASN A 899 -10.44 -13.25 -22.65
N VAL A 900 -9.52 -12.81 -21.79
CA VAL A 900 -9.80 -12.49 -20.37
C VAL A 900 -10.79 -11.34 -20.25
N LEU A 901 -10.73 -10.36 -21.16
CA LEU A 901 -11.69 -9.26 -21.26
C LEU A 901 -12.97 -9.61 -22.03
N SER A 902 -13.09 -10.83 -22.58
CA SER A 902 -14.23 -11.29 -23.36
C SER A 902 -15.01 -12.42 -22.66
N TRP A 903 -14.78 -13.68 -23.02
CA TRP A 903 -15.58 -14.83 -22.56
C TRP A 903 -14.80 -15.85 -21.69
N ASN A 904 -13.51 -15.66 -21.45
CA ASN A 904 -12.67 -16.55 -20.62
C ASN A 904 -12.27 -15.92 -19.26
N ASN A 905 -12.96 -14.84 -18.85
CA ASN A 905 -12.65 -14.06 -17.66
C ASN A 905 -12.57 -14.91 -16.37
N ALA A 906 -13.57 -15.78 -16.15
CA ALA A 906 -13.64 -16.60 -14.94
C ALA A 906 -12.58 -17.72 -14.93
N GLU A 907 -12.35 -18.39 -16.07
CA GLU A 907 -11.37 -19.45 -16.21
C GLU A 907 -9.94 -18.95 -16.06
N PHE A 908 -9.64 -17.73 -16.55
CA PHE A 908 -8.34 -17.08 -16.29
C PHE A 908 -8.17 -16.76 -14.80
N ILE A 909 -9.19 -16.20 -14.14
CA ILE A 909 -9.15 -15.89 -12.69
C ILE A 909 -8.97 -17.17 -11.86
N GLU A 910 -9.64 -18.27 -12.22
CA GLU A 910 -9.48 -19.57 -11.55
C GLU A 910 -8.07 -20.15 -11.74
N MET A 911 -7.50 -20.03 -12.95
CA MET A 911 -6.15 -20.51 -13.28
C MET A 911 -5.04 -19.66 -12.65
N ALA A 912 -5.19 -18.34 -12.64
CA ALA A 912 -4.18 -17.40 -12.15
C ALA A 912 -4.11 -17.40 -10.62
N ARG A 913 -5.25 -17.55 -9.93
CA ARG A 913 -5.38 -17.41 -8.48
C ARG A 913 -4.32 -18.14 -7.65
N PRO A 914 -4.00 -19.43 -7.88
CA PRO A 914 -2.96 -20.13 -7.10
C PRO A 914 -1.56 -19.51 -7.23
N ALA A 915 -1.23 -18.92 -8.38
CA ALA A 915 0.08 -18.27 -8.60
C ALA A 915 0.13 -16.85 -8.01
N VAL A 916 -1.01 -16.15 -8.00
CA VAL A 916 -1.19 -14.88 -7.29
C VAL A 916 -1.11 -15.10 -5.77
N GLU A 917 -1.86 -16.07 -5.23
CA GLU A 917 -1.88 -16.41 -3.81
C GLU A 917 -0.54 -16.98 -3.30
N ALA A 918 0.28 -17.56 -4.19
CA ALA A 918 1.66 -17.96 -3.89
C ALA A 918 2.67 -16.79 -3.88
N GLY A 919 2.26 -15.58 -4.29
CA GLY A 919 3.13 -14.40 -4.32
C GLY A 919 4.26 -14.46 -5.35
N VAL A 920 4.11 -15.26 -6.42
CA VAL A 920 5.16 -15.46 -7.44
C VAL A 920 4.91 -14.67 -8.74
N VAL A 921 3.74 -14.05 -8.88
CA VAL A 921 3.33 -13.23 -10.03
C VAL A 921 3.21 -11.77 -9.57
N ASP A 922 3.82 -10.85 -10.31
CA ASP A 922 3.78 -9.42 -9.96
C ASP A 922 2.62 -8.69 -10.63
N ALA A 923 2.22 -9.13 -11.84
CA ALA A 923 1.21 -8.46 -12.65
C ALA A 923 0.49 -9.42 -13.61
N LEU A 924 -0.68 -8.98 -14.09
CA LEU A 924 -1.55 -9.74 -15.00
C LEU A 924 -1.58 -9.10 -16.38
N GLY A 925 -1.25 -9.88 -17.42
CA GLY A 925 -1.22 -9.43 -18.81
C GLY A 925 -2.49 -9.82 -19.55
N LEU A 926 -3.22 -8.85 -20.07
CA LEU A 926 -4.47 -9.05 -20.82
C LEU A 926 -4.24 -8.67 -22.27
N GLN A 927 -4.15 -9.66 -23.16
CA GLN A 927 -3.79 -9.44 -24.57
C GLN A 927 -4.77 -8.51 -25.30
N ALA A 928 -6.05 -8.47 -24.88
CA ALA A 928 -7.06 -7.54 -25.41
C ALA A 928 -7.32 -7.59 -26.93
N HIS A 929 -7.07 -8.74 -27.56
CA HIS A 929 -7.42 -9.01 -28.96
C HIS A 929 -8.93 -9.14 -29.21
N GLY A 930 -9.39 -8.67 -30.36
CA GLY A 930 -10.72 -9.00 -30.91
C GLY A 930 -11.91 -8.43 -30.12
N LEU A 931 -11.74 -7.27 -29.52
CA LEU A 931 -12.72 -6.63 -28.64
C LEU A 931 -13.72 -5.72 -29.37
N GLU A 932 -13.68 -5.61 -30.70
CA GLU A 932 -14.39 -4.57 -31.48
C GLU A 932 -15.92 -4.64 -31.36
N SER A 933 -16.46 -5.82 -31.04
CA SER A 933 -17.92 -6.03 -30.86
C SER A 933 -18.38 -6.00 -29.40
N TRP A 934 -17.48 -5.79 -28.44
CA TRP A 934 -17.80 -5.78 -27.00
C TRP A 934 -18.25 -4.41 -26.54
N SER A 935 -19.21 -4.37 -25.60
CA SER A 935 -19.64 -3.10 -25.01
C SER A 935 -18.61 -2.64 -23.98
N LEU A 936 -18.40 -1.31 -23.87
CA LEU A 936 -17.48 -0.76 -22.86
C LEU A 936 -17.84 -1.21 -21.45
N SER A 937 -19.12 -1.32 -21.11
CA SER A 937 -19.58 -1.84 -19.82
C SER A 937 -19.23 -3.30 -19.57
N ASP A 938 -19.18 -4.15 -20.60
CA ASP A 938 -18.77 -5.55 -20.44
C ASP A 938 -17.24 -5.65 -20.29
N LEU A 939 -16.49 -4.85 -21.06
CA LEU A 939 -15.03 -4.75 -20.96
C LEU A 939 -14.60 -4.22 -19.58
N GLU A 940 -15.24 -3.15 -19.11
CA GLU A 940 -15.03 -2.55 -17.79
C GLU A 940 -15.38 -3.56 -16.68
N ALA A 941 -16.51 -4.26 -16.78
CA ALA A 941 -16.89 -5.27 -15.78
C ALA A 941 -15.93 -6.48 -15.77
N ASN A 942 -15.41 -6.90 -16.91
CA ASN A 942 -14.41 -7.98 -16.98
C ASN A 942 -13.03 -7.52 -16.47
N LEU A 943 -12.63 -6.28 -16.75
CA LEU A 943 -11.38 -5.68 -16.28
C LEU A 943 -11.38 -5.52 -14.75
N ASN A 944 -12.47 -5.01 -14.17
CA ASN A 944 -12.64 -4.92 -12.71
C ASN A 944 -12.55 -6.29 -12.01
N ARG A 945 -13.15 -7.34 -12.58
CA ARG A 945 -13.03 -8.70 -12.01
C ARG A 945 -11.61 -9.28 -12.02
N VAL A 946 -10.77 -8.85 -12.96
CA VAL A 946 -9.34 -9.20 -12.93
C VAL A 946 -8.63 -8.35 -11.87
N ALA A 947 -8.97 -7.06 -11.75
CA ALA A 947 -8.42 -6.18 -10.73
C ALA A 947 -8.74 -6.64 -9.30
N ASP A 948 -9.85 -7.34 -9.07
CA ASP A 948 -10.18 -8.01 -7.80
C ASP A 948 -9.15 -9.08 -7.36
N LEU A 949 -8.18 -9.46 -8.21
CA LEU A 949 -7.02 -10.28 -7.82
C LEU A 949 -5.91 -9.46 -7.12
N GLY A 950 -6.01 -8.14 -7.05
CA GLY A 950 -5.11 -7.27 -6.28
C GLY A 950 -3.74 -7.00 -6.91
N LEU A 951 -3.51 -7.40 -8.17
CA LEU A 951 -2.26 -7.15 -8.89
C LEU A 951 -2.44 -6.08 -9.99
N PRO A 952 -1.38 -5.32 -10.31
CA PRO A 952 -1.33 -4.45 -11.49
C PRO A 952 -1.65 -5.19 -12.80
N ILE A 953 -2.30 -4.49 -13.72
CA ILE A 953 -2.73 -5.02 -15.02
C ILE A 953 -1.97 -4.32 -16.15
N TYR A 954 -1.43 -5.11 -17.06
CA TYR A 954 -0.95 -4.63 -18.36
C TYR A 954 -1.94 -5.03 -19.45
N ILE A 955 -2.41 -4.06 -20.23
CA ILE A 955 -3.04 -4.37 -21.51
C ILE A 955 -1.90 -4.68 -22.48
N SER A 956 -1.70 -5.95 -22.79
CA SER A 956 -0.39 -6.46 -23.20
C SER A 956 -0.19 -6.62 -24.70
N GLU A 957 -1.26 -6.73 -25.49
CA GLU A 957 -1.22 -7.01 -26.93
C GLU A 957 -2.40 -6.33 -27.70
N TYR A 958 -2.82 -5.13 -27.29
CA TYR A 958 -4.06 -4.51 -27.80
C TYR A 958 -4.06 -4.22 -29.30
N ASP A 959 -5.14 -4.58 -29.98
CA ASP A 959 -5.39 -4.26 -31.39
C ASP A 959 -6.88 -4.04 -31.73
N ILE A 960 -7.13 -3.50 -32.93
CA ILE A 960 -8.46 -3.20 -33.46
C ILE A 960 -8.51 -3.61 -34.94
N ALA A 961 -9.03 -4.80 -35.24
CA ALA A 961 -9.09 -5.43 -36.55
C ALA A 961 -10.11 -4.80 -37.52
N GLU A 962 -10.05 -3.48 -37.73
CA GLU A 962 -11.03 -2.72 -38.50
C GLU A 962 -10.40 -1.93 -39.66
N THR A 963 -10.76 -2.31 -40.88
CA THR A 963 -10.33 -1.69 -42.14
C THR A 963 -10.97 -0.32 -42.42
N SER A 964 -12.13 -0.03 -41.82
CA SER A 964 -12.82 1.25 -41.92
C SER A 964 -12.20 2.26 -40.95
N ASP A 965 -11.44 3.21 -41.46
CA ASP A 965 -10.79 4.28 -40.68
C ASP A 965 -11.71 4.96 -39.65
N GLN A 966 -12.99 5.18 -39.99
CA GLN A 966 -13.94 5.83 -39.09
C GLN A 966 -14.41 4.90 -37.95
N ALA A 967 -14.49 3.60 -38.20
CA ALA A 967 -14.88 2.62 -37.19
C ALA A 967 -13.69 2.25 -36.31
N GLN A 968 -12.49 2.09 -36.87
CA GLN A 968 -11.26 1.92 -36.07
C GLN A 968 -11.02 3.14 -35.16
N LEU A 969 -11.20 4.36 -35.68
CA LEU A 969 -11.15 5.58 -34.86
C LEU A 969 -12.18 5.56 -33.74
N GLN A 970 -13.43 5.19 -34.02
CA GLN A 970 -14.47 5.13 -33.00
C GLN A 970 -14.14 4.11 -31.91
N ILE A 971 -13.72 2.89 -32.27
CA ILE A 971 -13.35 1.86 -31.29
C ILE A 971 -12.14 2.30 -30.47
N MET A 972 -11.14 2.94 -31.09
CA MET A 972 -9.98 3.51 -30.39
C MET A 972 -10.42 4.59 -29.38
N GLN A 973 -11.31 5.50 -29.80
CA GLN A 973 -11.90 6.55 -28.95
C GLN A 973 -12.74 6.02 -27.78
N GLU A 974 -13.28 4.81 -27.90
CA GLU A 974 -14.12 4.17 -26.90
C GLU A 974 -13.29 3.31 -25.93
N GLN A 975 -12.45 2.40 -26.46
CA GLN A 975 -11.75 1.38 -25.67
C GLN A 975 -10.41 1.86 -25.10
N PHE A 976 -9.66 2.71 -25.82
CA PHE A 976 -8.36 3.16 -25.31
C PHE A 976 -8.50 4.00 -24.03
N PRO A 977 -9.43 4.97 -23.91
CA PRO A 977 -9.66 5.68 -22.65
C PRO A 977 -10.17 4.78 -21.52
N LEU A 978 -10.96 3.74 -21.82
CA LEU A 978 -11.39 2.78 -20.80
C LEU A 978 -10.17 2.10 -20.16
N PHE A 979 -9.21 1.65 -20.97
CA PHE A 979 -7.99 1.02 -20.47
C PHE A 979 -7.03 2.03 -19.83
N TYR A 980 -6.81 3.18 -20.47
CA TYR A 980 -5.85 4.19 -20.05
C TYR A 980 -6.18 4.84 -18.69
N ASN A 981 -7.47 4.97 -18.37
CA ASN A 981 -7.92 5.60 -17.13
C ASN A 981 -8.40 4.59 -16.06
N HIS A 982 -8.21 3.29 -16.27
CA HIS A 982 -8.59 2.28 -15.28
C HIS A 982 -7.54 2.22 -14.15
N PRO A 983 -7.93 2.33 -12.87
CA PRO A 983 -6.99 2.50 -11.75
C PRO A 983 -5.97 1.36 -11.60
N SER A 984 -6.33 0.14 -12.02
CA SER A 984 -5.44 -1.02 -11.95
C SER A 984 -4.61 -1.25 -13.22
N VAL A 985 -4.81 -0.49 -14.29
CA VAL A 985 -4.01 -0.61 -15.52
C VAL A 985 -2.80 0.32 -15.42
N VAL A 986 -1.61 -0.24 -15.63
CA VAL A 986 -0.32 0.45 -15.45
C VAL A 986 0.51 0.55 -16.74
N GLY A 987 -0.03 0.08 -17.87
CA GLY A 987 0.59 0.24 -19.18
C GLY A 987 -0.18 -0.45 -20.30
N ILE A 988 -0.03 0.06 -21.52
CA ILE A 988 -0.70 -0.47 -22.72
C ILE A 988 0.36 -0.73 -23.80
N THR A 989 0.48 -1.97 -24.25
CA THR A 989 1.26 -2.35 -25.44
C THR A 989 0.29 -2.63 -26.59
N LEU A 990 0.46 -1.97 -27.73
CA LEU A 990 -0.30 -2.28 -28.94
C LEU A 990 0.41 -3.37 -29.75
N TRP A 991 -0.31 -4.36 -30.28
CA TRP A 991 0.25 -5.49 -31.04
C TRP A 991 0.43 -5.19 -32.53
N GLY A 992 1.14 -4.09 -32.77
CA GLY A 992 1.61 -3.67 -34.06
C GLY A 992 0.81 -2.49 -34.60
N TYR A 993 1.55 -1.50 -35.09
CA TYR A 993 0.98 -0.25 -35.58
C TYR A 993 1.09 -0.06 -37.08
N VAL A 994 1.72 -0.97 -37.83
CA VAL A 994 2.04 -0.72 -39.25
C VAL A 994 1.09 -1.48 -40.19
N VAL A 995 0.34 -0.74 -41.01
CA VAL A 995 -0.64 -1.30 -41.96
C VAL A 995 0.01 -2.33 -42.90
N ASP A 996 -0.69 -3.44 -43.12
CA ASP A 996 -0.24 -4.64 -43.86
C ASP A 996 1.02 -5.33 -43.28
N ARG A 997 1.40 -4.99 -42.05
CA ARG A 997 2.59 -5.51 -41.34
C ARG A 997 2.30 -5.93 -39.90
N THR A 998 1.05 -5.87 -39.48
CA THR A 998 0.51 -6.47 -38.25
C THR A 998 0.08 -7.91 -38.47
N TRP A 999 -0.09 -8.69 -37.39
CA TRP A 999 -0.51 -10.08 -37.45
C TRP A 999 -1.97 -10.28 -37.91
N VAL A 1000 -2.83 -9.29 -37.68
CA VAL A 1000 -4.26 -9.27 -38.06
C VAL A 1000 -4.53 -8.16 -39.09
N GLU A 1001 -5.31 -8.48 -40.14
CA GLU A 1001 -5.69 -7.51 -41.18
C GLU A 1001 -6.51 -6.36 -40.59
N GLY A 1002 -6.17 -5.13 -40.96
CA GLY A 1002 -6.88 -3.93 -40.51
C GLY A 1002 -6.42 -3.33 -39.18
N SER A 1003 -5.58 -4.00 -38.38
CA SER A 1003 -5.14 -3.46 -37.07
C SER A 1003 -4.09 -2.34 -37.13
N GLY A 1004 -3.25 -2.30 -38.16
CA GLY A 1004 -2.25 -1.25 -38.31
C GLY A 1004 -2.85 0.17 -38.32
N LEU A 1005 -2.15 1.09 -37.64
CA LEU A 1005 -2.53 2.49 -37.40
C LEU A 1005 -1.77 3.48 -38.32
N ILE A 1006 -0.56 3.16 -38.77
CA ILE A 1006 0.28 3.98 -39.66
C ILE A 1006 0.66 3.18 -40.92
N TYR A 1007 0.65 3.83 -42.09
CA TYR A 1007 1.17 3.23 -43.31
C TYR A 1007 2.71 3.19 -43.30
N ASP A 1008 3.32 2.26 -44.06
CA ASP A 1008 4.78 2.09 -44.18
C ASP A 1008 5.52 3.38 -44.60
N ASN A 1009 4.83 4.28 -45.31
CA ASN A 1009 5.35 5.60 -45.72
C ASN A 1009 5.26 6.70 -44.64
N GLY A 1010 4.86 6.36 -43.40
CA GLY A 1010 4.68 7.31 -42.30
C GLY A 1010 3.37 8.10 -42.30
N THR A 1011 2.39 7.74 -43.16
CA THR A 1011 1.07 8.40 -43.14
C THR A 1011 0.21 7.78 -42.03
N PRO A 1012 -0.27 8.54 -41.02
CA PRO A 1012 -1.19 8.00 -40.01
C PRO A 1012 -2.59 7.76 -40.60
N ARG A 1013 -3.27 6.71 -40.13
CA ARG A 1013 -4.74 6.58 -40.19
C ARG A 1013 -5.37 7.46 -39.09
N PRO A 1014 -6.67 7.81 -39.18
CA PRO A 1014 -7.31 8.69 -38.19
C PRO A 1014 -7.21 8.19 -36.75
N ALA A 1015 -7.23 6.88 -36.51
CA ALA A 1015 -7.03 6.29 -35.18
C ALA A 1015 -5.62 6.56 -34.61
N MET A 1016 -4.57 6.55 -35.45
CA MET A 1016 -3.21 6.93 -35.03
C MET A 1016 -3.12 8.41 -34.67
N THR A 1017 -3.68 9.28 -35.52
CA THR A 1017 -3.70 10.73 -35.27
C THR A 1017 -4.40 11.02 -33.95
N TRP A 1018 -5.59 10.47 -33.74
CA TRP A 1018 -6.31 10.64 -32.49
C TRP A 1018 -5.56 10.06 -31.28
N LEU A 1019 -4.92 8.89 -31.42
CA LEU A 1019 -4.18 8.28 -30.32
C LEU A 1019 -2.97 9.12 -29.91
N MET A 1020 -2.21 9.65 -30.88
CA MET A 1020 -1.08 10.56 -30.58
C MET A 1020 -1.58 11.90 -30.02
N ASP A 1021 -2.67 12.46 -30.57
CA ASP A 1021 -3.33 13.66 -30.03
C ASP A 1021 -3.79 13.45 -28.57
N TYR A 1022 -4.34 12.26 -28.25
CA TYR A 1022 -4.80 11.88 -26.91
C TYR A 1022 -3.64 11.69 -25.91
N LEU A 1023 -2.50 11.19 -26.39
CA LEU A 1023 -1.28 10.98 -25.59
C LEU A 1023 -0.34 12.20 -25.57
N GLY A 1024 -0.68 13.29 -26.28
CA GLY A 1024 0.14 14.50 -26.36
C GLY A 1024 1.45 14.35 -27.15
N ARG A 1025 1.48 13.57 -28.24
CA ARG A 1025 2.67 13.22 -29.03
C ARG A 1025 2.67 13.77 -30.46
#